data_AF-A0A1B9GWF8-F1
#
_entry.id   AF-A0A1B9GWF8-F1
#
_cell.length_a   1.000
_cell.length_b   1.000
_cell.length_c   1.000
_cell.angle_alpha   90.00
_cell.angle_beta   90.00
_cell.angle_gamma   90.00
#
_symmetry.space_group_name_H-M   'P 1'
#
loop_
_entity.id
_entity.type
_entity.pdbx_description
1 polymer ?
#
loop_
_entity_poly.entity_id
_entity_poly.type
_entity_poly.pdbx_seq_one_letter_code
_entity_poly.pdbx_strand_id
1 'polypeptide(L)'
;MEEMAPSPPTMLKILLPLLLVPLVLYTRLQTPARFAYNCFIKPFFHRTSESDDSNDTDSSGNIPQKARLEAFYSGQADLYDNTRTALLKGRETMLQLLASHLKAQPEKITRNGERGGPGGVGMGRDKKIWVDLGGGTGWNIEKMDEYLPLSYFDAIYLIDLCEPLLEVARARIKARGWKNVHVLCQDASSFVLPEWESGEIDPRGSLRAITMSYSLSMIPPFYQLLDRCDQVLDPQRGLIGVVDFYTSRDTGNKERAIGTASKRVSWIAKWFWECWFSLDNVQLHASRRDYLEYKMGTIKTYNARNNFLHSWFIQIPYYVFLGCSRARDATANLKAFTQEAGNYKGQTTGGLLTPLSPFGTPPISPEMFGMPALDLGPSVVKGVNVNSGDDETEMNQTLYDVGAPLSPFHYHLRKSWRVPYLEEKVHEQFRTHIYGWTWEDPAVDVKKLNINKDDHILAITSAGDNVLHYALAASPARIHAVDMNPCQGHILELKLAAIQALDYHDFWLMFGEGRHPDFKKLLTTRMSPFLSSHAYAYWLTHHRQFSRNFYFRGYSGWALRLAQIAFFLSGVSGDVKKICKASSVEEQERVWRKRVRPVILGRIMVKLFLGNPMFNWHALGVPVNQMNCFLQDGTVEDYITATLDPIPKLTTLKDDNYFFFLCLNGRYTRSSCPSYLKPEGFRALKNGQATNAFKLHTDTILNVLRGLPDNSLTKIIVMDSMDWFDPIPTDQPLPPSSSIAPDTQDSTPEKALVHLRSELDYEIQEMQRVLSVGGIAVWRSAAKRPWYIQRFELAGFKVQPIDIRENGQAIDRVNMYASFWKAEKVA
;
A
#
# COMPACT_ATOMS: atom_id res chain seq x y z
N MET A 1 57.09 -17.33 -51.87
CA MET A 1 57.68 -17.17 -50.52
C MET A 1 56.73 -16.31 -49.72
N GLU A 2 55.80 -16.94 -49.05
CA GLU A 2 54.98 -16.32 -47.99
C GLU A 2 54.95 -17.38 -46.89
N GLU A 3 55.87 -17.23 -45.92
CA GLU A 3 56.13 -18.22 -44.87
C GLU A 3 55.06 -18.12 -43.77
N MET A 4 54.42 -19.26 -43.53
CA MET A 4 53.46 -19.49 -42.45
C MET A 4 54.14 -19.36 -41.08
N ALA A 5 53.73 -18.36 -40.29
CA ALA A 5 53.95 -18.37 -38.85
C ALA A 5 53.04 -19.42 -38.17
N PRO A 6 53.56 -20.26 -37.25
CA PRO A 6 52.77 -21.32 -36.64
C PRO A 6 51.77 -20.72 -35.64
N SER A 7 50.51 -21.11 -35.79
CA SER A 7 49.46 -20.84 -34.81
C SER A 7 49.82 -21.49 -33.46
N PRO A 8 49.53 -20.83 -32.31
CA PRO A 8 49.82 -21.41 -31.01
C PRO A 8 49.01 -22.70 -30.83
N PRO A 9 49.55 -23.71 -30.12
CA PRO A 9 48.94 -25.03 -30.06
C PRO A 9 47.52 -24.93 -29.49
N THR A 10 46.57 -25.49 -30.23
CA THR A 10 45.12 -25.49 -29.94
C THR A 10 44.78 -25.99 -28.53
N MET A 11 45.69 -26.78 -27.92
CA MET A 11 45.62 -27.18 -26.51
C MET A 11 45.58 -26.00 -25.54
N LEU A 12 46.37 -24.94 -25.74
CA LEU A 12 46.49 -23.84 -24.76
C LEU A 12 45.19 -23.00 -24.66
N LYS A 13 44.44 -22.88 -25.77
CA LYS A 13 43.15 -22.18 -25.82
C LYS A 13 42.01 -22.96 -25.14
N ILE A 14 42.17 -24.27 -24.97
CA ILE A 14 41.19 -25.15 -24.30
C ILE A 14 41.58 -25.39 -22.84
N LEU A 15 42.89 -25.53 -22.55
CA LEU A 15 43.42 -25.73 -21.20
C LEU A 15 43.29 -24.49 -20.32
N LEU A 16 43.45 -23.28 -20.84
CA LEU A 16 43.36 -22.06 -20.04
C LEU A 16 41.95 -21.83 -19.46
N PRO A 17 40.84 -21.96 -20.23
CA PRO A 17 39.49 -21.97 -19.66
C PRO A 17 39.26 -23.15 -18.70
N LEU A 18 39.79 -24.35 -19.00
CA LEU A 18 39.64 -25.53 -18.14
C LEU A 18 40.40 -25.44 -16.80
N LEU A 19 41.48 -24.65 -16.73
CA LEU A 19 42.22 -24.33 -15.50
C LEU A 19 41.61 -23.12 -14.76
N LEU A 20 41.04 -22.15 -15.51
CA LEU A 20 40.36 -21.00 -14.92
C LEU A 20 38.97 -21.34 -14.38
N VAL A 21 38.26 -22.31 -14.97
CA VAL A 21 36.94 -22.77 -14.49
C VAL A 21 36.99 -23.28 -13.05
N PRO A 22 37.91 -24.18 -12.63
CA PRO A 22 38.03 -24.58 -11.23
C PRO A 22 38.55 -23.45 -10.34
N LEU A 23 39.35 -22.50 -10.84
CA LEU A 23 39.78 -21.32 -10.06
C LEU A 23 38.61 -20.33 -9.84
N VAL A 24 37.79 -20.11 -10.86
CA VAL A 24 36.57 -19.30 -10.81
C VAL A 24 35.49 -20.00 -9.99
N LEU A 25 35.32 -21.32 -10.12
CA LEU A 25 34.46 -22.14 -9.27
C LEU A 25 34.95 -22.14 -7.83
N TYR A 26 36.25 -22.29 -7.57
CA TYR A 26 36.83 -22.23 -6.24
C TYR A 26 36.61 -20.84 -5.62
N THR A 27 36.92 -19.75 -6.31
CA THR A 27 36.66 -18.40 -5.79
C THR A 27 35.15 -18.10 -5.62
N ARG A 28 34.29 -18.62 -6.50
CA ARG A 28 32.81 -18.50 -6.40
C ARG A 28 32.19 -19.40 -5.34
N LEU A 29 32.77 -20.56 -5.04
CA LEU A 29 32.25 -21.57 -4.11
C LEU A 29 32.92 -21.53 -2.74
N GLN A 30 34.16 -21.07 -2.62
CA GLN A 30 34.91 -21.00 -1.35
C GLN A 30 34.18 -20.13 -0.33
N THR A 31 33.64 -18.99 -0.77
CA THR A 31 32.91 -18.06 0.10
C THR A 31 31.56 -18.65 0.57
N PRO A 32 30.69 -19.17 -0.33
CA PRO A 32 29.50 -19.92 0.06
C PRO A 32 29.78 -21.20 0.86
N ALA A 33 30.87 -21.92 0.58
CA ALA A 33 31.22 -23.17 1.25
C ALA A 33 31.82 -22.93 2.64
N ARG A 34 32.62 -21.88 2.84
CA ARG A 34 33.05 -21.45 4.18
C ARG A 34 31.87 -20.97 5.01
N PHE A 35 30.97 -20.20 4.41
CA PHE A 35 29.71 -19.81 5.05
C PHE A 35 28.84 -21.03 5.37
N ALA A 36 28.66 -21.95 4.41
CA ALA A 36 27.90 -23.18 4.60
C ALA A 36 28.52 -24.05 5.70
N TYR A 37 29.84 -24.18 5.72
CA TYR A 37 30.54 -24.90 6.77
C TYR A 37 30.33 -24.23 8.13
N ASN A 38 30.57 -22.93 8.25
CA ASN A 38 30.49 -22.25 9.54
C ASN A 38 29.05 -22.09 10.09
N CYS A 39 28.03 -21.99 9.22
CA CYS A 39 26.63 -21.83 9.62
C CYS A 39 25.80 -23.13 9.59
N PHE A 40 26.17 -24.12 8.77
CA PHE A 40 25.36 -25.35 8.57
C PHE A 40 26.07 -26.62 9.04
N ILE A 41 27.39 -26.59 9.28
CA ILE A 41 28.18 -27.79 9.62
C ILE A 41 28.85 -27.62 11.00
N LYS A 42 29.68 -26.58 11.19
CA LYS A 42 30.43 -26.27 12.40
C LYS A 42 29.59 -26.25 13.70
N PRO A 43 28.33 -25.72 13.72
CA PRO A 43 27.51 -25.75 14.94
C PRO A 43 27.19 -27.17 15.44
N PHE A 44 27.20 -28.18 14.55
CA PHE A 44 26.98 -29.57 14.92
C PHE A 44 28.22 -30.24 15.54
N PHE A 45 29.42 -29.71 15.32
CA PHE A 45 30.69 -30.29 15.81
C PHE A 45 31.20 -29.66 17.11
N HIS A 46 30.70 -28.48 17.52
CA HIS A 46 31.12 -27.81 18.75
C HIS A 46 30.26 -28.12 19.98
N ARG A 47 29.36 -29.11 19.91
CA ARG A 47 28.60 -29.58 21.08
C ARG A 47 29.39 -30.53 21.99
N THR A 48 30.65 -30.82 21.65
CA THR A 48 31.53 -31.74 22.39
C THR A 48 32.98 -31.24 22.34
N SER A 49 33.31 -30.23 23.14
CA SER A 49 34.66 -30.03 23.66
C SER A 49 34.57 -29.14 24.90
N GLU A 50 34.40 -29.78 26.05
CA GLU A 50 34.92 -29.26 27.33
C GLU A 50 36.44 -29.07 27.21
N SER A 51 37.00 -28.16 28.02
CA SER A 51 38.43 -27.80 28.21
C SER A 51 39.07 -26.93 27.09
N ASP A 52 39.72 -25.79 27.31
CA ASP A 52 40.32 -25.16 28.50
C ASP A 52 40.39 -23.62 28.35
N ASP A 53 40.52 -22.92 29.50
CA ASP A 53 41.05 -21.56 29.69
C ASP A 53 40.29 -20.35 29.12
N SER A 54 39.13 -20.03 29.72
CA SER A 54 38.79 -18.64 30.07
C SER A 54 37.70 -18.58 31.14
N ASN A 55 38.04 -18.02 32.30
CA ASN A 55 37.17 -17.80 33.46
C ASN A 55 36.18 -16.63 33.24
N ASP A 56 35.43 -16.65 32.16
CA ASP A 56 34.33 -15.72 31.93
C ASP A 56 33.07 -16.56 31.70
N THR A 57 32.44 -17.02 32.78
CA THR A 57 31.06 -17.50 32.78
C THR A 57 30.25 -16.57 33.68
N ASP A 58 29.02 -16.25 33.27
CA ASP A 58 28.13 -15.48 34.14
C ASP A 58 27.74 -16.31 35.39
N SER A 59 27.09 -15.68 36.37
CA SER A 59 26.64 -16.34 37.61
C SER A 59 25.68 -17.54 37.41
N SER A 60 25.28 -17.84 36.17
CA SER A 60 24.44 -18.97 35.76
C SER A 60 25.18 -20.05 34.95
N GLY A 61 26.51 -19.95 34.80
CA GLY A 61 27.34 -20.95 34.12
C GLY A 61 27.30 -20.87 32.59
N ASN A 62 26.79 -19.77 32.02
CA ASN A 62 26.74 -19.57 30.56
C ASN A 62 27.92 -18.72 30.05
N ILE A 63 28.44 -19.04 28.86
CA ILE A 63 29.44 -18.21 28.17
C ILE A 63 28.82 -16.83 27.89
N PRO A 64 29.45 -15.69 28.24
CA PRO A 64 28.97 -14.34 27.95
C PRO A 64 28.66 -14.16 26.47
N GLN A 65 27.57 -13.45 26.16
CA GLN A 65 27.12 -13.23 24.78
C GLN A 65 28.20 -12.62 23.89
N LYS A 66 29.00 -11.70 24.44
CA LYS A 66 30.14 -11.05 23.77
C LYS A 66 31.17 -12.07 23.27
N ALA A 67 31.67 -12.92 24.17
CA ALA A 67 32.69 -13.93 23.83
C ALA A 67 32.21 -14.90 22.74
N ARG A 68 30.92 -15.26 22.75
CA ARG A 68 30.31 -16.10 21.69
C ARG A 68 30.27 -15.40 20.33
N LEU A 69 29.87 -14.14 20.29
CA LEU A 69 29.83 -13.35 19.05
C LEU A 69 31.24 -13.18 18.47
N GLU A 70 32.22 -12.87 19.31
CA GLU A 70 33.63 -12.74 18.90
C GLU A 70 34.18 -14.06 18.35
N ALA A 71 33.91 -15.19 19.01
CA ALA A 71 34.31 -16.51 18.52
C ALA A 71 33.64 -16.90 17.19
N PHE A 72 32.39 -16.48 16.98
CA PHE A 72 31.65 -16.75 15.73
C PHE A 72 32.15 -15.89 14.55
N TYR A 73 32.46 -14.62 14.79
CA TYR A 73 32.79 -13.65 13.74
C TYR A 73 34.28 -13.46 13.44
N SER A 74 35.17 -13.75 14.39
CA SER A 74 36.63 -13.57 14.23
C SER A 74 37.22 -14.25 12.97
N GLY A 75 36.71 -15.41 12.58
CA GLY A 75 37.16 -16.14 11.38
C GLY A 75 36.47 -15.74 10.06
N GLN A 76 35.51 -14.82 10.08
CA GLN A 76 34.63 -14.50 8.95
C GLN A 76 34.34 -13.01 8.74
N ALA A 77 34.88 -12.12 9.58
CA ALA A 77 34.59 -10.69 9.53
C ALA A 77 34.84 -10.06 8.14
N ASP A 78 35.94 -10.43 7.46
CA ASP A 78 36.29 -9.90 6.14
C ASP A 78 35.37 -10.39 5.00
N LEU A 79 34.67 -11.51 5.20
CA LEU A 79 33.73 -12.10 4.24
C LEU A 79 32.27 -11.81 4.57
N TYR A 80 32.02 -11.09 5.67
CA TYR A 80 30.71 -10.87 6.25
C TYR A 80 29.74 -10.20 5.27
N ASP A 81 30.17 -9.13 4.60
CA ASP A 81 29.31 -8.37 3.66
C ASP A 81 28.97 -9.15 2.39
N ASN A 82 29.96 -9.86 1.82
CA ASN A 82 29.83 -10.57 0.55
C ASN A 82 28.90 -11.79 0.65
N THR A 83 28.93 -12.49 1.78
CA THR A 83 28.05 -13.64 2.05
C THR A 83 26.64 -13.20 2.47
N ARG A 84 26.53 -12.18 3.31
CA ARG A 84 25.25 -11.76 3.91
C ARG A 84 24.36 -10.92 3.00
N THR A 85 24.86 -10.31 1.91
CA THR A 85 23.99 -9.58 0.96
C THR A 85 22.96 -10.48 0.25
N ALA A 86 23.26 -11.77 0.09
CA ALA A 86 22.32 -12.76 -0.43
C ALA A 86 21.30 -13.20 0.63
N LEU A 87 21.70 -13.31 1.90
CA LEU A 87 20.90 -13.81 3.01
C LEU A 87 20.02 -12.73 3.66
N LEU A 88 20.57 -11.55 3.89
CA LEU A 88 19.99 -10.44 4.67
C LEU A 88 19.26 -9.46 3.74
N LYS A 89 18.11 -9.90 3.20
CA LYS A 89 17.25 -9.11 2.31
C LYS A 89 16.42 -8.08 3.08
N GLY A 90 16.09 -6.96 2.43
CA GLY A 90 15.22 -5.93 3.04
C GLY A 90 15.96 -4.82 3.78
N ARG A 91 17.27 -4.94 4.05
CA ARG A 91 18.09 -3.83 4.61
C ARG A 91 18.01 -2.57 3.76
N GLU A 92 18.18 -2.70 2.45
CA GLU A 92 18.02 -1.56 1.53
C GLU A 92 16.61 -0.98 1.58
N THR A 93 15.57 -1.83 1.63
CA THR A 93 14.18 -1.38 1.73
C THR A 93 13.95 -0.58 3.01
N MET A 94 14.46 -1.06 4.15
CA MET A 94 14.39 -0.38 5.45
C MET A 94 15.05 0.99 5.38
N LEU A 95 16.29 1.08 4.87
CA LEU A 95 17.04 2.33 4.79
C LEU A 95 16.37 3.32 3.82
N GLN A 96 15.86 2.86 2.67
CA GLN A 96 15.14 3.71 1.71
C GLN A 96 13.81 4.23 2.30
N LEU A 97 13.08 3.40 3.05
CA LEU A 97 11.87 3.81 3.75
C LEU A 97 12.18 4.86 4.81
N LEU A 98 13.20 4.62 5.65
CA LEU A 98 13.64 5.57 6.67
C LEU A 98 14.05 6.90 6.04
N ALA A 99 14.94 6.87 5.04
CA ALA A 99 15.42 8.06 4.34
C ALA A 99 14.28 8.87 3.69
N SER A 100 13.37 8.21 2.97
CA SER A 100 12.26 8.89 2.30
C SER A 100 11.29 9.54 3.29
N HIS A 101 11.02 8.88 4.42
CA HIS A 101 10.12 9.43 5.45
C HIS A 101 10.79 10.56 6.24
N LEU A 102 12.09 10.46 6.57
CA LEU A 102 12.84 11.56 7.17
C LEU A 102 12.80 12.82 6.27
N LYS A 103 13.02 12.68 4.96
CA LYS A 103 12.94 13.79 4.00
C LYS A 103 11.54 14.38 3.85
N ALA A 104 10.51 13.57 4.00
CA ALA A 104 9.12 14.00 3.81
C ALA A 104 8.55 14.75 5.03
N GLN A 105 9.17 14.61 6.20
CA GLN A 105 8.74 15.33 7.41
C GLN A 105 8.94 16.85 7.24
N PRO A 106 7.96 17.69 7.64
CA PRO A 106 8.11 19.13 7.60
C PRO A 106 9.11 19.61 8.65
N GLU A 107 10.18 20.29 8.23
CA GLU A 107 11.08 20.99 9.14
C GLU A 107 10.39 22.25 9.70
N LYS A 108 10.67 22.57 10.97
CA LYS A 108 10.18 23.82 11.57
C LYS A 108 11.05 24.92 10.96
N ILE A 109 10.43 25.94 10.37
CA ILE A 109 11.14 27.19 10.06
C ILE A 109 11.43 27.84 11.41
N THR A 110 12.53 27.46 12.05
CA THR A 110 13.08 28.24 13.15
C THR A 110 13.66 29.50 12.53
N ARG A 111 12.95 30.63 12.68
CA ARG A 111 13.60 31.94 12.49
C ARG A 111 14.78 31.98 13.46
N ASN A 112 15.99 32.09 12.91
CA ASN A 112 17.20 32.26 13.69
C ASN A 112 16.99 33.42 14.69
N GLY A 113 16.88 33.12 16.00
CA GLY A 113 17.02 34.15 17.05
C GLY A 113 16.01 34.19 18.20
N GLU A 114 14.94 33.40 18.24
CA GLU A 114 14.04 33.42 19.41
C GLU A 114 14.62 32.59 20.57
N ARG A 115 15.32 33.28 21.49
CA ARG A 115 15.53 32.79 22.86
C ARG A 115 14.15 32.69 23.51
N GLY A 116 13.70 31.46 23.77
CA GLY A 116 12.44 31.19 24.45
C GLY A 116 12.34 31.92 25.78
N GLY A 117 11.12 32.36 26.11
CA GLY A 117 10.80 33.10 27.33
C GLY A 117 11.09 32.33 28.63
N PRO A 118 11.03 33.03 29.78
CA PRO A 118 11.49 32.50 31.06
C PRO A 118 10.53 31.39 31.53
N GLY A 119 10.95 30.14 31.39
CA GLY A 119 10.21 28.95 31.83
C GLY A 119 10.45 27.68 31.01
N GLY A 120 11.02 27.78 29.80
CA GLY A 120 11.38 26.63 28.98
C GLY A 120 12.82 26.17 29.25
N VAL A 121 13.01 24.95 29.74
CA VAL A 121 14.31 24.27 29.78
C VAL A 121 14.91 24.30 28.37
N GLY A 122 16.15 24.79 28.26
CA GLY A 122 16.77 25.20 27.01
C GLY A 122 16.71 24.17 25.89
N MET A 123 15.85 24.40 24.91
CA MET A 123 15.85 23.63 23.66
C MET A 123 17.04 24.11 22.82
N GLY A 124 18.18 23.44 22.96
CA GLY A 124 19.31 23.58 22.05
C GLY A 124 18.91 23.31 20.60
N ARG A 125 19.80 23.63 19.66
CA ARG A 125 19.65 23.31 18.23
C ARG A 125 19.20 21.83 18.10
N ASP A 126 18.11 21.58 17.37
CA ASP A 126 17.51 20.23 17.14
C ASP A 126 18.54 19.32 16.43
N LYS A 127 19.46 18.73 17.21
CA LYS A 127 20.53 17.87 16.69
C LYS A 127 19.91 16.59 16.15
N LYS A 128 20.21 16.26 14.90
CA LYS A 128 19.76 15.05 14.23
C LYS A 128 20.75 13.93 14.48
N ILE A 129 20.50 13.14 15.52
CA ILE A 129 21.33 11.98 15.86
C ILE A 129 20.71 10.69 15.31
N TRP A 130 21.52 9.85 14.66
CA TRP A 130 21.15 8.50 14.22
C TRP A 130 21.96 7.45 14.98
N VAL A 131 21.29 6.43 15.54
CA VAL A 131 21.93 5.27 16.16
C VAL A 131 21.62 3.99 15.38
N ASP A 132 22.64 3.24 14.96
CA ASP A 132 22.52 1.91 14.33
C ASP A 132 22.92 0.82 15.35
N LEU A 133 21.92 0.09 15.85
CA LEU A 133 22.05 -0.89 16.92
C LEU A 133 22.30 -2.29 16.36
N GLY A 134 23.44 -2.89 16.72
CA GLY A 134 23.96 -4.09 16.09
C GLY A 134 24.45 -3.82 14.66
N GLY A 135 25.14 -2.68 14.48
CA GLY A 135 25.54 -2.19 13.15
C GLY A 135 26.67 -2.99 12.50
N GLY A 136 27.34 -3.89 13.23
CA GLY A 136 28.39 -4.76 12.75
C GLY A 136 29.49 -4.01 12.00
N THR A 137 29.68 -4.36 10.73
CA THR A 137 30.73 -3.80 9.85
C THR A 137 30.47 -2.37 9.38
N GLY A 138 29.35 -1.74 9.76
CA GLY A 138 28.98 -0.38 9.35
C GLY A 138 28.35 -0.29 7.95
N TRP A 139 27.90 -1.42 7.39
CA TRP A 139 27.33 -1.48 6.04
C TRP A 139 26.07 -0.62 5.87
N ASN A 140 25.19 -0.55 6.89
CA ASN A 140 23.97 0.27 6.81
C ASN A 140 24.29 1.76 6.68
N ILE A 141 25.29 2.25 7.42
CA ILE A 141 25.74 3.64 7.39
C ILE A 141 26.26 4.00 6.01
N GLU A 142 27.10 3.13 5.43
CA GLU A 142 27.56 3.30 4.06
C GLU A 142 26.41 3.33 3.07
N LYS A 143 25.48 2.37 3.18
CA LYS A 143 24.37 2.27 2.24
C LYS A 143 23.39 3.44 2.36
N MET A 144 23.24 4.00 3.57
CA MET A 144 22.37 5.15 3.80
C MET A 144 22.82 6.38 3.00
N ASP A 145 24.13 6.59 2.80
CA ASP A 145 24.65 7.77 2.08
C ASP A 145 24.15 7.83 0.62
N GLU A 146 23.83 6.68 0.00
CA GLU A 146 23.19 6.62 -1.32
C GLU A 146 21.73 7.15 -1.33
N TYR A 147 21.06 7.11 -0.18
CA TYR A 147 19.64 7.45 -0.05
C TYR A 147 19.41 8.77 0.67
N LEU A 148 20.24 9.10 1.66
CA LEU A 148 20.21 10.32 2.45
C LEU A 148 21.66 10.67 2.80
N PRO A 149 22.20 11.81 2.33
CA PRO A 149 23.58 12.20 2.63
C PRO A 149 23.83 12.17 4.14
N LEU A 150 24.96 11.62 4.57
CA LEU A 150 25.26 11.52 6.01
C LEU A 150 25.36 12.88 6.70
N SER A 151 25.57 13.97 5.95
CA SER A 151 25.52 15.36 6.43
C SER A 151 24.13 15.80 6.88
N TYR A 152 23.08 15.03 6.60
CA TYR A 152 21.76 15.25 7.19
C TYR A 152 21.77 15.05 8.72
N PHE A 153 22.65 14.18 9.23
CA PHE A 153 22.79 13.90 10.64
C PHE A 153 23.99 14.65 11.22
N ASP A 154 23.79 15.29 12.36
CA ASP A 154 24.87 15.96 13.10
C ASP A 154 25.84 14.94 13.68
N ALA A 155 25.34 13.78 14.12
CA ALA A 155 26.13 12.65 14.59
C ALA A 155 25.45 11.31 14.26
N ILE A 156 26.27 10.30 13.94
CA ILE A 156 25.85 8.93 13.65
C ILE A 156 26.64 7.99 14.55
N TYR A 157 25.95 7.14 15.30
CA TYR A 157 26.56 6.19 16.23
C TYR A 157 26.29 4.75 15.79
N LEU A 158 27.35 4.00 15.57
CA LEU A 158 27.31 2.55 15.39
C LEU A 158 27.56 1.90 16.76
N ILE A 159 26.59 1.14 17.25
CA ILE A 159 26.67 0.38 18.50
C ILE A 159 26.71 -1.11 18.18
N ASP A 160 27.75 -1.82 18.62
CA ASP A 160 27.85 -3.28 18.53
C ASP A 160 28.63 -3.85 19.73
N LEU A 161 28.43 -5.12 20.03
CA LEU A 161 29.16 -5.85 21.07
C LEU A 161 30.43 -6.54 20.55
N CYS A 162 30.59 -6.68 19.24
CA CYS A 162 31.64 -7.48 18.61
C CYS A 162 32.79 -6.61 18.07
N GLU A 163 33.88 -6.50 18.83
CA GLU A 163 35.04 -5.66 18.47
C GLU A 163 35.63 -5.97 17.07
N PRO A 164 35.80 -7.24 16.63
CA PRO A 164 36.28 -7.53 15.28
C PRO A 164 35.45 -6.93 14.15
N LEU A 165 34.12 -6.84 14.32
CA LEU A 165 33.25 -6.19 13.32
C LEU A 165 33.40 -4.66 13.35
N LEU A 166 33.61 -4.10 14.55
CA LEU A 166 33.84 -2.67 14.74
C LEU A 166 35.16 -2.20 14.13
N GLU A 167 36.21 -3.01 14.16
CA GLU A 167 37.46 -2.70 13.46
C GLU A 167 37.26 -2.55 11.95
N VAL A 168 36.48 -3.45 11.34
CA VAL A 168 36.08 -3.32 9.93
C VAL A 168 35.28 -2.03 9.71
N ALA A 169 34.38 -1.67 10.63
CA ALA A 169 33.60 -0.45 10.55
C ALA A 169 34.48 0.81 10.65
N ARG A 170 35.43 0.87 11.59
CA ARG A 170 36.37 1.99 11.76
C ARG A 170 37.25 2.14 10.51
N ALA A 171 37.75 1.04 9.95
CA ALA A 171 38.49 1.06 8.69
C ALA A 171 37.63 1.60 7.53
N ARG A 172 36.38 1.15 7.43
CA ARG A 172 35.40 1.60 6.42
C ARG A 172 35.13 3.11 6.51
N ILE A 173 34.94 3.62 7.72
CA ILE A 173 34.70 5.04 8.03
C ILE A 173 35.93 5.87 7.69
N LYS A 174 37.12 5.45 8.15
CA LYS A 174 38.39 6.13 7.88
C LYS A 174 38.68 6.21 6.38
N ALA A 175 38.43 5.14 5.63
CA ALA A 175 38.64 5.11 4.18
C ALA A 175 37.74 6.09 3.41
N ARG A 176 36.57 6.44 3.93
CA ARG A 176 35.64 7.41 3.33
C ARG A 176 35.76 8.83 3.91
N GLY A 177 36.55 9.00 4.97
CA GLY A 177 36.79 10.31 5.59
C GLY A 177 35.59 10.90 6.31
N TRP A 178 34.61 10.08 6.73
CA TRP A 178 33.47 10.57 7.50
C TRP A 178 33.89 10.98 8.92
N LYS A 179 33.50 12.18 9.35
CA LYS A 179 33.89 12.76 10.64
C LYS A 179 32.78 12.76 11.69
N ASN A 180 31.54 12.62 11.25
CA ASN A 180 30.33 12.60 12.07
C ASN A 180 29.85 11.17 12.36
N VAL A 181 30.68 10.15 12.11
CA VAL A 181 30.35 8.74 12.36
C VAL A 181 31.25 8.22 13.46
N HIS A 182 30.65 7.70 14.53
CA HIS A 182 31.31 7.23 15.74
C HIS A 182 31.00 5.75 15.95
N VAL A 183 32.00 4.98 16.37
CA VAL A 183 31.88 3.53 16.57
C VAL A 183 32.12 3.21 18.05
N LEU A 184 31.10 2.69 18.72
CA LEU A 184 31.14 2.39 20.15
C LEU A 184 30.92 0.89 20.39
N CYS A 185 31.86 0.27 21.10
CA CYS A 185 31.72 -1.10 21.59
C CYS A 185 30.93 -1.09 22.90
N GLN A 186 29.61 -1.22 22.81
CA GLN A 186 28.70 -1.13 23.95
C GLN A 186 27.52 -2.09 23.77
N ASP A 187 26.88 -2.45 24.88
CA ASP A 187 25.66 -3.22 24.87
C ASP A 187 24.47 -2.36 24.41
N ALA A 188 23.70 -2.86 23.43
CA ALA A 188 22.58 -2.13 22.85
C ALA A 188 21.45 -1.81 23.84
N SER A 189 21.31 -2.57 24.94
CA SER A 189 20.30 -2.32 25.98
C SER A 189 20.70 -1.23 26.98
N SER A 190 21.99 -0.89 27.06
CA SER A 190 22.53 0.05 28.06
C SER A 190 23.47 1.12 27.49
N PHE A 191 23.55 1.26 26.16
CA PHE A 191 24.46 2.21 25.50
C PHE A 191 24.28 3.66 25.96
N VAL A 192 25.37 4.41 26.02
CA VAL A 192 25.41 5.84 26.38
C VAL A 192 26.19 6.61 25.32
N LEU A 193 25.64 7.75 24.88
CA LEU A 193 26.26 8.63 23.92
C LEU A 193 27.12 9.71 24.61
N PRO A 194 28.21 10.18 24.01
CA PRO A 194 29.06 11.24 24.58
C PRO A 194 28.30 12.52 24.94
N GLU A 195 27.30 12.90 24.15
CA GLU A 195 26.44 14.07 24.39
C GLU A 195 25.54 13.89 25.62
N TRP A 196 25.21 12.65 25.98
CA TRP A 196 24.44 12.33 27.18
C TRP A 196 25.33 12.36 28.42
N GLU A 197 26.54 11.80 28.36
CA GLU A 197 27.49 11.81 29.48
C GLU A 197 27.97 13.22 29.83
N SER A 198 28.20 14.04 28.82
CA SER A 198 28.58 15.45 29.00
C SER A 198 27.43 16.33 29.51
N GLY A 199 26.20 15.82 29.53
CA GLY A 199 25.01 16.59 29.87
C GLY A 199 24.64 17.66 28.83
N GLU A 200 25.20 17.59 27.62
CA GLU A 200 24.88 18.52 26.54
C GLU A 200 23.43 18.36 26.06
N ILE A 201 22.91 17.13 26.07
CA ILE A 201 21.58 16.77 25.58
C ILE A 201 20.91 15.79 26.55
N ASP A 202 19.63 16.04 26.89
CA ASP A 202 18.80 15.07 27.62
C ASP A 202 18.59 13.83 26.74
N PRO A 203 18.91 12.61 27.21
CA PRO A 203 18.70 11.39 26.45
C PRO A 203 17.27 11.22 25.91
N ARG A 204 16.26 11.68 26.67
CA ARG A 204 14.86 11.49 26.34
C ARG A 204 14.48 12.28 25.09
N GLY A 205 13.96 11.57 24.08
CA GLY A 205 13.56 12.18 22.82
C GLY A 205 14.70 12.79 21.99
N SER A 206 15.97 12.46 22.28
CA SER A 206 17.14 13.05 21.61
C SER A 206 17.45 12.48 20.23
N LEU A 207 16.93 11.29 19.90
CA LEU A 207 17.30 10.59 18.67
C LEU A 207 16.31 10.84 17.54
N ARG A 208 16.85 11.20 16.37
CA ARG A 208 16.05 11.36 15.14
C ARG A 208 15.82 10.04 14.41
N ALA A 209 16.78 9.13 14.49
CA ALA A 209 16.68 7.83 13.84
C ALA A 209 17.31 6.72 14.69
N ILE A 210 16.65 5.55 14.70
CA ILE A 210 17.19 4.31 15.23
C ILE A 210 17.07 3.24 14.15
N THR A 211 18.11 2.45 13.91
CA THR A 211 18.05 1.29 13.01
C THR A 211 18.47 0.01 13.69
N MET A 212 17.80 -1.08 13.33
CA MET A 212 18.13 -2.44 13.74
C MET A 212 18.04 -3.35 12.53
N SER A 213 19.16 -3.93 12.11
CA SER A 213 19.20 -4.80 10.94
C SER A 213 19.67 -6.18 11.33
N TYR A 214 18.71 -7.11 11.46
CA TYR A 214 18.92 -8.49 11.89
C TYR A 214 19.59 -8.61 13.26
N SER A 215 19.38 -7.60 14.12
CA SER A 215 19.95 -7.51 15.46
C SER A 215 18.93 -7.75 16.57
N LEU A 216 17.63 -7.45 16.35
CA LEU A 216 16.59 -7.62 17.37
C LEU A 216 16.40 -9.09 17.76
N SER A 217 16.50 -10.00 16.79
CA SER A 217 16.48 -11.45 17.02
C SER A 217 17.69 -11.97 17.77
N MET A 218 18.77 -11.18 17.88
CA MET A 218 20.02 -11.53 18.54
C MET A 218 20.22 -10.88 19.92
N ILE A 219 19.43 -9.86 20.31
CA ILE A 219 19.64 -9.11 21.57
C ILE A 219 18.62 -9.50 22.64
N PRO A 220 19.01 -10.23 23.70
CA PRO A 220 18.25 -10.38 24.93
C PRO A 220 18.75 -9.41 26.04
N PRO A 221 17.88 -8.84 26.90
CA PRO A 221 16.42 -8.85 26.84
C PRO A 221 15.87 -7.76 25.89
N PHE A 222 15.14 -8.18 24.84
CA PHE A 222 14.62 -7.26 23.81
C PHE A 222 13.54 -6.29 24.29
N TYR A 223 12.85 -6.60 25.40
CA TYR A 223 11.85 -5.71 25.99
C TYR A 223 12.49 -4.40 26.50
N GLN A 224 13.56 -4.51 27.29
CA GLN A 224 14.30 -3.36 27.82
C GLN A 224 14.90 -2.51 26.68
N LEU A 225 15.42 -3.17 25.65
CA LEU A 225 15.94 -2.50 24.46
C LEU A 225 14.87 -1.63 23.78
N LEU A 226 13.69 -2.20 23.53
CA LEU A 226 12.60 -1.49 22.84
C LEU A 226 11.97 -0.41 23.73
N ASP A 227 11.87 -0.63 25.04
CA ASP A 227 11.46 0.39 26.00
C ASP A 227 12.42 1.59 26.00
N ARG A 228 13.73 1.32 26.03
CA ARG A 228 14.75 2.37 25.94
C ARG A 228 14.67 3.10 24.61
N CYS A 229 14.52 2.36 23.49
CA CYS A 229 14.38 2.97 22.16
C CYS A 229 13.22 3.97 22.12
N ASP A 230 12.04 3.63 22.65
CA ASP A 230 10.90 4.55 22.71
C ASP A 230 11.19 5.79 23.56
N GLN A 231 11.90 5.64 24.69
CA GLN A 231 12.26 6.77 25.57
C GLN A 231 13.23 7.75 24.91
N VAL A 232 14.24 7.26 24.18
CA VAL A 232 15.26 8.12 23.57
C VAL A 232 14.86 8.66 22.20
N LEU A 233 13.84 8.08 21.56
CA LEU A 233 13.36 8.48 20.25
C LEU A 233 12.52 9.77 20.32
N ASP A 234 12.83 10.75 19.49
CA ASP A 234 12.06 12.00 19.40
C ASP A 234 10.56 11.69 19.18
N PRO A 235 9.67 12.10 20.10
CA PRO A 235 8.26 11.73 20.05
C PRO A 235 7.51 12.36 18.87
N GLN A 236 8.00 13.47 18.32
CA GLN A 236 7.38 14.15 17.19
C GLN A 236 7.92 13.63 15.87
N ARG A 237 9.25 13.52 15.73
CA ARG A 237 9.93 13.32 14.44
C ARG A 237 10.79 12.07 14.36
N GLY A 238 11.10 11.46 15.49
CA GLY A 238 11.92 10.26 15.56
C GLY A 238 11.32 9.10 14.77
N LEU A 239 12.16 8.40 14.02
CA LEU A 239 11.77 7.20 13.27
C LEU A 239 12.65 6.01 13.66
N ILE A 240 12.05 4.84 13.75
CA ILE A 240 12.75 3.57 13.96
C ILE A 240 12.57 2.67 12.74
N GLY A 241 13.68 2.17 12.20
CA GLY A 241 13.70 1.17 11.13
C GLY A 241 14.17 -0.18 11.65
N VAL A 242 13.39 -1.23 11.46
CA VAL A 242 13.78 -2.60 11.83
C VAL A 242 13.63 -3.52 10.63
N VAL A 243 14.65 -4.32 10.34
CA VAL A 243 14.54 -5.48 9.45
C VAL A 243 15.00 -6.69 10.21
N ASP A 244 14.18 -7.74 10.26
CA ASP A 244 14.57 -8.97 10.93
C ASP A 244 13.82 -10.18 10.37
N PHE A 245 14.26 -11.36 10.80
CA PHE A 245 13.55 -12.60 10.58
C PHE A 245 12.33 -12.72 11.50
N TYR A 246 11.35 -13.52 11.12
CA TYR A 246 10.18 -13.73 11.95
C TYR A 246 9.52 -15.09 11.73
N THR A 247 8.80 -15.56 12.75
CA THR A 247 7.84 -16.66 12.66
C THR A 247 6.50 -16.16 13.22
N SER A 248 5.38 -16.45 12.56
CA SER A 248 4.05 -16.08 13.05
C SER A 248 3.01 -17.09 12.60
N ARG A 249 2.07 -17.43 13.51
CA ARG A 249 0.98 -18.38 13.24
C ARG A 249 -0.34 -17.67 12.91
N ASP A 250 -0.73 -16.71 13.74
CA ASP A 250 -2.04 -16.06 13.63
C ASP A 250 -1.95 -14.60 13.16
N THR A 251 -3.08 -14.11 12.67
CA THR A 251 -3.29 -12.72 12.24
C THR A 251 -4.47 -12.18 13.03
N GLY A 252 -4.23 -11.30 14.00
CA GLY A 252 -5.28 -10.59 14.70
C GLY A 252 -5.83 -9.42 13.88
N ASN A 253 -6.79 -8.67 14.43
CA ASN A 253 -7.39 -7.52 13.78
C ASN A 253 -6.36 -6.41 13.47
N LYS A 254 -5.36 -6.25 14.33
CA LYS A 254 -4.24 -5.34 14.12
C LYS A 254 -3.46 -5.70 12.84
N GLU A 255 -3.09 -6.97 12.65
CA GLU A 255 -2.37 -7.44 11.47
C GLU A 255 -3.16 -7.21 10.17
N ARG A 256 -4.48 -7.43 10.24
CA ARG A 256 -5.42 -7.22 9.14
C ARG A 256 -5.58 -5.73 8.80
N ALA A 257 -5.55 -4.86 9.81
CA ALA A 257 -5.55 -3.41 9.68
C ALA A 257 -4.22 -2.83 9.16
N ILE A 258 -3.12 -3.60 9.21
CA ILE A 258 -1.79 -3.15 8.75
C ILE A 258 -1.50 -3.59 7.30
N GLY A 259 -2.22 -4.59 6.79
CA GLY A 259 -2.09 -5.07 5.40
C GLY A 259 -1.01 -6.12 5.24
N THR A 260 -1.19 -7.26 5.91
CA THR A 260 -0.12 -8.24 6.11
C THR A 260 -0.53 -9.67 5.79
N ALA A 261 -1.42 -9.91 4.82
CA ALA A 261 -1.76 -11.27 4.36
C ALA A 261 -0.54 -12.24 4.21
N SER A 262 0.69 -11.72 4.01
CA SER A 262 1.96 -12.48 3.99
C SER A 262 2.64 -12.78 5.35
N LYS A 263 2.10 -12.38 6.52
CA LYS A 263 2.65 -12.66 7.87
C LYS A 263 2.52 -14.16 8.24
N ARG A 264 1.60 -14.92 7.64
CA ARG A 264 1.45 -16.35 7.98
C ARG A 264 2.64 -17.19 7.49
N VAL A 265 3.16 -18.02 8.39
CA VAL A 265 4.17 -19.04 8.09
C VAL A 265 3.54 -20.40 8.39
N SER A 266 3.74 -21.39 7.52
CA SER A 266 3.23 -22.74 7.77
C SER A 266 3.83 -23.31 9.06
N TRP A 267 3.11 -24.22 9.72
CA TRP A 267 3.58 -24.86 10.96
C TRP A 267 4.97 -25.50 10.77
N ILE A 268 5.18 -26.20 9.65
CA ILE A 268 6.44 -26.86 9.31
C ILE A 268 7.56 -25.82 9.14
N ALA A 269 7.31 -24.76 8.37
CA ALA A 269 8.31 -23.73 8.14
C ALA A 269 8.66 -22.97 9.42
N LYS A 270 7.68 -22.70 10.28
CA LYS A 270 7.92 -22.09 11.60
C LYS A 270 8.84 -22.98 12.45
N TRP A 271 8.46 -24.23 12.65
CA TRP A 271 9.24 -25.18 13.45
C TRP A 271 10.66 -25.34 12.90
N PHE A 272 10.79 -25.51 11.58
CA PHE A 272 12.08 -25.65 10.92
C PHE A 272 12.98 -24.43 11.16
N TRP A 273 12.47 -23.21 10.92
CA TRP A 273 13.26 -22.00 11.10
C TRP A 273 13.58 -21.72 12.58
N GLU A 274 12.65 -21.96 13.50
CA GLU A 274 12.92 -21.84 14.95
C GLU A 274 14.05 -22.76 15.40
N CYS A 275 13.97 -24.04 15.04
CA CYS A 275 15.03 -25.00 15.35
C CYS A 275 16.35 -24.60 14.68
N TRP A 276 16.30 -24.23 13.40
CA TRP A 276 17.50 -23.88 12.63
C TRP A 276 18.25 -22.69 13.24
N PHE A 277 17.56 -21.57 13.46
CA PHE A 277 18.18 -20.35 13.99
C PHE A 277 18.59 -20.49 15.46
N SER A 278 17.95 -21.39 16.23
CA SER A 278 18.38 -21.69 17.60
C SER A 278 19.78 -22.31 17.67
N LEU A 279 20.25 -22.97 16.61
CA LEU A 279 21.62 -23.51 16.53
C LEU A 279 22.68 -22.41 16.58
N ASP A 280 22.36 -21.23 16.04
CA ASP A 280 23.21 -20.04 16.05
C ASP A 280 22.83 -19.06 17.19
N ASN A 281 22.04 -19.51 18.17
CA ASN A 281 21.50 -18.71 19.27
C ASN A 281 20.69 -17.47 18.83
N VAL A 282 20.16 -17.50 17.60
CA VAL A 282 19.23 -16.49 17.10
C VAL A 282 17.81 -16.91 17.49
N GLN A 283 17.14 -16.11 18.30
CA GLN A 283 15.85 -16.48 18.87
C GLN A 283 14.70 -15.93 18.02
N LEU A 284 14.25 -16.75 17.07
CA LEU A 284 13.07 -16.46 16.23
C LEU A 284 11.76 -16.71 16.98
N HIS A 285 11.44 -15.88 17.96
CA HIS A 285 10.15 -15.91 18.63
C HIS A 285 9.24 -14.76 18.17
N ALA A 286 7.95 -15.05 17.92
CA ALA A 286 6.96 -14.09 17.44
C ALA A 286 6.87 -12.83 18.33
N SER A 287 7.05 -13.01 19.65
CA SER A 287 6.94 -11.94 20.65
C SER A 287 7.85 -10.74 20.40
N ARG A 288 9.00 -10.90 19.73
CA ARG A 288 9.91 -9.78 19.41
C ARG A 288 9.23 -8.76 18.53
N ARG A 289 8.62 -9.24 17.44
CA ARG A 289 7.89 -8.41 16.51
C ARG A 289 6.59 -7.89 17.12
N ASP A 290 5.86 -8.76 17.82
CA ASP A 290 4.57 -8.36 18.40
C ASP A 290 4.77 -7.26 19.46
N TYR A 291 5.83 -7.34 20.26
CA TYR A 291 6.20 -6.30 21.21
C TYR A 291 6.72 -5.03 20.51
N LEU A 292 7.52 -5.14 19.45
CA LEU A 292 7.93 -4.00 18.62
C LEU A 292 6.71 -3.24 18.08
N GLU A 293 5.76 -3.95 17.47
CA GLU A 293 4.55 -3.36 16.91
C GLU A 293 3.60 -2.85 18.01
N TYR A 294 3.67 -3.39 19.23
CA TYR A 294 2.89 -2.92 20.39
C TYR A 294 3.48 -1.65 21.00
N LYS A 295 4.79 -1.62 21.17
CA LYS A 295 5.53 -0.51 21.80
C LYS A 295 5.63 0.69 20.88
N MET A 296 5.88 0.47 19.58
CA MET A 296 6.08 1.53 18.59
C MET A 296 4.83 1.78 17.74
N GLY A 297 4.58 3.04 17.38
CA GLY A 297 3.58 3.40 16.38
C GLY A 297 4.00 2.94 14.99
N THR A 298 3.22 2.08 14.34
CA THR A 298 3.56 1.51 13.03
C THR A 298 3.28 2.51 11.90
N ILE A 299 4.22 2.74 10.99
CA ILE A 299 4.02 3.59 9.79
C ILE A 299 3.95 2.74 8.51
N LYS A 300 4.91 1.81 8.38
CA LYS A 300 4.97 0.85 7.27
C LYS A 300 5.39 -0.51 7.81
N THR A 301 4.78 -1.55 7.27
CA THR A 301 5.32 -2.90 7.41
C THR A 301 5.33 -3.59 6.05
N TYR A 302 6.31 -4.45 5.83
CA TYR A 302 6.40 -5.29 4.64
C TYR A 302 6.93 -6.66 5.03
N ASN A 303 6.24 -7.72 4.62
CA ASN A 303 6.73 -9.09 4.83
C ASN A 303 7.05 -9.75 3.51
N ALA A 304 8.18 -10.46 3.49
CA ALA A 304 8.66 -11.16 2.32
C ALA A 304 9.38 -12.45 2.69
N ARG A 305 9.81 -13.15 1.65
CA ARG A 305 10.48 -14.43 1.71
C ARG A 305 11.78 -14.33 0.94
N ASN A 306 12.90 -14.60 1.60
CA ASN A 306 14.20 -14.67 0.93
C ASN A 306 14.38 -16.07 0.33
N ASN A 307 14.45 -16.14 -1.00
CA ASN A 307 14.73 -17.36 -1.73
C ASN A 307 16.16 -17.36 -2.31
N PHE A 308 17.16 -17.22 -1.45
CA PHE A 308 18.56 -17.11 -1.88
C PHE A 308 19.10 -18.41 -2.50
N LEU A 309 18.56 -19.57 -2.09
CA LEU A 309 18.90 -20.88 -2.66
C LEU A 309 18.10 -21.24 -3.92
N HIS A 310 17.22 -20.34 -4.41
CA HIS A 310 16.29 -20.60 -5.52
C HIS A 310 15.49 -21.91 -5.35
N SER A 311 15.21 -22.28 -4.10
CA SER A 311 14.42 -23.45 -3.73
C SER A 311 12.95 -23.08 -3.58
N TRP A 312 12.05 -23.99 -3.95
CA TRP A 312 10.62 -23.78 -3.78
C TRP A 312 10.15 -24.01 -2.34
N PHE A 313 10.92 -24.71 -1.51
CA PHE A 313 10.55 -25.07 -0.12
C PHE A 313 11.42 -24.40 0.95
N ILE A 314 12.63 -23.93 0.62
CA ILE A 314 13.51 -23.22 1.58
C ILE A 314 13.42 -21.71 1.31
N GLN A 315 12.54 -21.04 2.04
CA GLN A 315 12.36 -19.60 1.95
C GLN A 315 12.37 -18.97 3.34
N ILE A 316 13.36 -18.12 3.61
CA ILE A 316 13.51 -17.51 4.95
C ILE A 316 12.54 -16.32 5.07
N PRO A 317 11.60 -16.35 6.02
CA PRO A 317 10.70 -15.23 6.30
C PRO A 317 11.45 -14.04 6.92
N TYR A 318 11.28 -12.86 6.34
CA TYR A 318 11.77 -11.60 6.90
C TYR A 318 10.73 -10.49 6.79
N TYR A 319 10.81 -9.50 7.67
CA TYR A 319 9.97 -8.32 7.67
C TYR A 319 10.81 -7.05 7.66
N VAL A 320 10.21 -5.96 7.16
CA VAL A 320 10.72 -4.60 7.26
C VAL A 320 9.65 -3.78 7.98
N PHE A 321 10.03 -3.10 9.04
CA PHE A 321 9.19 -2.25 9.87
C PHE A 321 9.75 -0.84 9.87
N LEU A 322 8.88 0.15 9.66
CA LEU A 322 9.15 1.55 9.92
C LEU A 322 8.13 2.03 10.96
N GLY A 323 8.62 2.59 12.06
CA GLY A 323 7.77 3.07 13.14
C GLY A 323 8.21 4.42 13.70
N CYS A 324 7.49 4.85 14.72
CA CYS A 324 7.70 6.08 15.48
C CYS A 324 7.24 5.91 16.93
N SER A 325 7.44 6.92 17.77
CA SER A 325 6.84 6.93 19.11
C SER A 325 5.31 6.97 19.03
N ARG A 326 4.65 6.27 19.95
CA ARG A 326 3.19 6.31 20.11
C ARG A 326 2.68 7.66 20.61
N ALA A 327 3.55 8.46 21.21
CA ALA A 327 3.23 9.82 21.67
C ALA A 327 3.12 10.83 20.51
N ARG A 328 3.41 10.42 19.26
CA ARG A 328 3.25 11.28 18.09
C ARG A 328 1.79 11.70 17.93
N ASP A 329 1.59 13.00 17.71
CA ASP A 329 0.26 13.56 17.46
C ASP A 329 -0.42 12.91 16.23
N ALA A 330 -1.56 12.28 16.49
CA ALA A 330 -2.42 11.62 15.50
C ALA A 330 -3.76 12.37 15.28
N THR A 331 -3.95 13.55 15.90
CA THR A 331 -5.23 14.28 15.93
C THR A 331 -5.75 14.62 14.53
N ALA A 332 -4.86 15.07 13.63
CA ALA A 332 -5.23 15.39 12.26
C ALA A 332 -5.77 14.16 11.50
N ASN A 333 -5.17 13.01 11.71
CA ASN A 333 -5.58 11.75 11.07
C ASN A 333 -6.88 11.24 11.69
N LEU A 334 -7.04 11.34 13.01
CA LEU A 334 -8.28 11.04 13.71
C LEU A 334 -9.46 11.90 13.17
N LYS A 335 -9.24 13.20 12.95
CA LYS A 335 -10.23 14.09 12.33
C LYS A 335 -10.56 13.67 10.90
N ALA A 336 -9.55 13.32 10.11
CA ALA A 336 -9.74 12.84 8.74
C ALA A 336 -10.55 11.52 8.69
N PHE A 337 -10.38 10.64 9.67
CA PHE A 337 -11.14 9.39 9.79
C PHE A 337 -12.59 9.62 10.24
N THR A 338 -12.78 10.34 11.35
CA THR A 338 -14.08 10.48 12.00
C THR A 338 -15.00 11.45 11.26
N GLN A 339 -14.48 12.64 10.94
CA GLN A 339 -15.27 13.73 10.36
C GLN A 339 -15.24 13.70 8.84
N GLU A 340 -14.05 13.71 8.23
CA GLU A 340 -13.95 13.89 6.78
C GLU A 340 -14.35 12.63 5.99
N ALA A 341 -14.10 11.44 6.54
CA ALA A 341 -14.50 10.18 5.93
C ALA A 341 -15.88 9.70 6.39
N GLY A 342 -16.50 10.35 7.39
CA GLY A 342 -17.77 9.94 7.98
C GLY A 342 -17.71 8.54 8.59
N ASN A 343 -16.82 8.36 9.58
CA ASN A 343 -16.77 7.14 10.40
C ASN A 343 -17.13 7.45 11.86
N TYR A 344 -18.17 8.25 12.09
CA TYR A 344 -18.54 8.69 13.44
C TYR A 344 -18.99 7.54 14.36
N LYS A 345 -19.49 6.43 13.79
CA LYS A 345 -19.87 5.20 14.51
C LYS A 345 -18.75 4.16 14.64
N GLY A 346 -17.62 4.31 13.92
CA GLY A 346 -16.54 3.32 13.81
C GLY A 346 -15.48 3.39 14.92
N GLN A 347 -15.72 4.15 15.99
CA GLN A 347 -14.81 4.20 17.14
C GLN A 347 -15.04 2.97 18.01
N THR A 348 -14.16 1.97 17.92
CA THR A 348 -14.13 0.90 18.92
C THR A 348 -13.39 1.38 20.16
N THR A 349 -13.84 0.96 21.35
CA THR A 349 -13.15 1.19 22.64
C THR A 349 -11.73 0.60 22.67
N GLY A 350 -11.40 -0.29 21.73
CA GLY A 350 -10.11 -0.96 21.63
C GLY A 350 -9.05 -0.21 20.82
N GLY A 351 -9.12 1.12 20.63
CA GLY A 351 -8.04 1.94 20.03
C GLY A 351 -7.72 1.71 18.53
N LEU A 352 -8.21 0.62 17.93
CA LEU A 352 -8.19 0.39 16.49
C LEU A 352 -9.37 1.11 15.85
N LEU A 353 -9.10 2.21 15.15
CA LEU A 353 -10.07 2.81 14.25
C LEU A 353 -10.16 1.96 12.99
N THR A 354 -11.27 1.24 12.88
CA THR A 354 -11.70 0.57 11.66
C THR A 354 -13.06 1.17 11.30
N PRO A 355 -13.37 1.39 10.01
CA PRO A 355 -14.75 1.61 9.59
C PRO A 355 -15.63 0.53 10.24
N LEU A 356 -16.90 0.85 10.53
CA LEU A 356 -17.86 -0.19 10.87
C LEU A 356 -17.77 -1.22 9.75
N SER A 357 -17.23 -2.40 10.01
CA SER A 357 -17.23 -3.45 8.99
C SER A 357 -18.69 -3.89 8.83
N PRO A 358 -19.23 -4.01 7.59
CA PRO A 358 -20.58 -4.57 7.40
C PRO A 358 -20.64 -6.00 7.92
N PHE A 359 -19.48 -6.66 7.90
CA PHE A 359 -19.26 -7.96 8.48
C PHE A 359 -18.98 -7.78 9.97
N GLY A 360 -19.93 -8.15 10.82
CA GLY A 360 -19.78 -8.04 12.26
C GLY A 360 -18.43 -8.59 12.71
N THR A 361 -17.55 -7.72 13.21
CA THR A 361 -16.51 -8.21 14.11
C THR A 361 -17.26 -8.70 15.35
N PRO A 362 -17.13 -9.98 15.75
CA PRO A 362 -17.69 -10.40 17.02
C PRO A 362 -17.21 -9.39 18.08
N PRO A 363 -18.11 -8.89 18.94
CA PRO A 363 -17.71 -7.97 19.98
C PRO A 363 -16.51 -8.58 20.69
N ILE A 364 -15.46 -7.77 20.89
CA ILE A 364 -14.33 -8.18 21.71
C ILE A 364 -14.91 -8.36 23.10
N SER A 365 -15.38 -9.57 23.42
CA SER A 365 -15.73 -9.89 24.79
C SER A 365 -14.42 -9.84 25.58
N PRO A 366 -14.40 -9.19 26.76
CA PRO A 366 -13.25 -9.24 27.67
C PRO A 366 -12.81 -10.69 27.94
N GLU A 367 -13.76 -11.62 27.85
CA GLU A 367 -13.56 -13.06 27.98
C GLU A 367 -12.60 -13.65 26.94
N MET A 368 -12.54 -13.11 25.71
CA MET A 368 -11.68 -13.65 24.65
C MET A 368 -10.18 -13.41 24.92
N PHE A 369 -9.85 -12.47 25.81
CA PHE A 369 -8.48 -12.24 26.29
C PHE A 369 -8.19 -12.91 27.64
N GLY A 370 -9.18 -13.54 28.30
CA GLY A 370 -9.01 -14.10 29.65
C GLY A 370 -8.51 -13.08 30.69
N MET A 371 -8.58 -11.79 30.37
CA MET A 371 -8.12 -10.70 31.22
C MET A 371 -9.37 -10.02 31.78
N PRO A 372 -9.60 -10.04 33.10
CA PRO A 372 -10.59 -9.15 33.71
C PRO A 372 -10.34 -7.74 33.20
N ALA A 373 -11.40 -6.96 32.97
CA ALA A 373 -11.23 -5.51 32.85
C ALA A 373 -10.44 -5.07 34.08
N LEU A 374 -9.21 -4.58 33.86
CA LEU A 374 -8.39 -4.00 34.92
C LEU A 374 -9.02 -2.66 35.25
N ASP A 375 -10.09 -2.71 36.04
CA ASP A 375 -10.63 -1.56 36.74
C ASP A 375 -9.63 -1.26 37.87
N LEU A 376 -8.46 -0.75 37.47
CA LEU A 376 -7.58 -0.05 38.39
C LEU A 376 -8.39 1.15 38.85
N GLY A 377 -9.00 1.01 40.02
CA GLY A 377 -9.70 2.10 40.69
C GLY A 377 -8.86 3.39 40.64
N PRO A 378 -9.50 4.56 40.68
CA PRO A 378 -8.85 5.82 40.36
C PRO A 378 -7.56 5.96 41.18
N SER A 379 -6.41 5.92 40.52
CA SER A 379 -5.13 6.21 41.17
C SER A 379 -5.09 7.72 41.38
N VAL A 380 -5.60 8.16 42.53
CA VAL A 380 -5.61 9.56 42.97
C VAL A 380 -4.34 9.80 43.78
N VAL A 381 -3.45 10.67 43.31
CA VAL A 381 -2.40 11.24 44.17
C VAL A 381 -2.93 12.55 44.74
N LYS A 382 -3.01 12.66 46.07
CA LYS A 382 -3.30 13.93 46.76
C LYS A 382 -2.17 14.91 46.48
N GLY A 383 -2.40 15.89 45.60
CA GLY A 383 -1.54 17.06 45.51
C GLY A 383 -1.85 18.00 46.69
N VAL A 384 -0.90 18.18 47.61
CA VAL A 384 -1.00 19.21 48.65
C VAL A 384 -0.49 20.52 48.02
N ASN A 385 -1.39 21.45 47.76
CA ASN A 385 -1.02 22.79 47.33
C ASN A 385 -0.78 23.64 48.59
N VAL A 386 0.46 24.07 48.86
CA VAL A 386 0.84 24.72 50.13
C VAL A 386 0.41 26.20 50.22
N ASN A 387 -0.25 26.77 49.21
CA ASN A 387 -0.43 28.22 49.11
C ASN A 387 -1.86 28.75 48.88
N SER A 388 -2.91 28.02 49.21
CA SER A 388 -4.27 28.57 49.18
C SER A 388 -5.11 27.97 50.31
N GLY A 389 -5.60 28.84 51.20
CA GLY A 389 -6.39 28.48 52.39
C GLY A 389 -7.85 28.11 52.10
N ASP A 390 -8.17 27.62 50.91
CA ASP A 390 -9.49 27.13 50.54
C ASP A 390 -9.37 25.71 49.98
N ASP A 391 -10.10 24.78 50.60
CA ASP A 391 -9.97 23.33 50.50
C ASP A 391 -10.68 22.77 49.24
N GLU A 392 -10.39 23.30 48.06
CA GLU A 392 -10.87 22.72 46.79
C GLU A 392 -9.89 21.65 46.27
N THR A 393 -10.34 20.40 46.34
CA THR A 393 -9.57 19.24 45.88
C THR A 393 -9.64 19.13 44.36
N GLU A 394 -8.65 19.66 43.64
CA GLU A 394 -8.56 19.50 42.19
C GLU A 394 -8.08 18.07 41.83
N MET A 395 -8.96 17.25 41.25
CA MET A 395 -8.65 15.88 40.84
C MET A 395 -7.91 15.87 39.49
N ASN A 396 -6.58 15.71 39.52
CA ASN A 396 -5.81 15.44 38.31
C ASN A 396 -5.82 13.94 37.98
N GLN A 397 -6.28 13.58 36.78
CA GLN A 397 -6.34 12.21 36.31
C GLN A 397 -4.92 11.69 36.00
N THR A 398 -4.38 10.83 36.87
CA THR A 398 -2.98 10.36 36.82
C THR A 398 -2.76 9.10 35.97
N LEU A 399 -3.83 8.36 35.64
CA LEU A 399 -3.78 7.17 34.77
C LEU A 399 -4.35 7.51 33.40
N TYR A 400 -3.48 7.59 32.38
CA TYR A 400 -3.90 7.53 30.99
C TYR A 400 -4.17 6.07 30.64
N ASP A 401 -5.39 5.76 30.19
CA ASP A 401 -5.70 4.45 29.65
C ASP A 401 -4.75 4.17 28.47
N VAL A 402 -3.95 3.11 28.59
CA VAL A 402 -2.99 2.71 27.54
C VAL A 402 -3.81 1.99 26.47
N GLY A 403 -4.58 2.75 25.71
CA GLY A 403 -5.41 2.23 24.63
C GLY A 403 -4.60 1.38 23.64
N ALA A 404 -5.27 0.51 22.89
CA ALA A 404 -4.57 -0.37 21.94
C ALA A 404 -3.83 0.45 20.86
N PRO A 405 -2.78 -0.13 20.22
CA PRO A 405 -1.97 0.59 19.26
C PRO A 405 -2.81 1.12 18.10
N LEU A 406 -2.67 2.43 17.82
CA LEU A 406 -3.29 3.07 16.66
C LEU A 406 -2.83 2.41 15.35
N SER A 407 -3.73 2.36 14.37
CA SER A 407 -3.44 1.79 13.05
C SER A 407 -2.41 2.64 12.26
N PRO A 408 -1.73 2.09 11.22
CA PRO A 408 -0.72 2.83 10.46
C PRO A 408 -1.21 4.11 9.81
N PHE A 409 -2.52 4.20 9.56
CA PHE A 409 -3.19 5.41 9.09
C PHE A 409 -2.96 6.62 10.01
N HIS A 410 -2.86 6.42 11.32
CA HIS A 410 -2.69 7.49 12.30
C HIS A 410 -1.31 8.12 12.28
N TYR A 411 -0.30 7.35 11.87
CA TYR A 411 1.09 7.80 11.78
C TYR A 411 1.51 8.10 10.35
N HIS A 412 0.53 8.14 9.43
CA HIS A 412 0.73 8.42 8.03
C HIS A 412 1.14 9.89 7.84
N LEU A 413 2.09 10.14 6.95
CA LEU A 413 2.62 11.49 6.75
C LEU A 413 1.69 12.32 5.84
N ARG A 414 1.31 13.51 6.32
CA ARG A 414 0.64 14.61 5.60
C ARG A 414 -0.78 14.35 5.09
N LYS A 415 -0.98 13.39 4.20
CA LYS A 415 -2.19 13.24 3.38
C LYS A 415 -2.88 11.91 3.64
N SER A 416 -3.96 11.97 4.41
CA SER A 416 -4.75 10.80 4.80
C SER A 416 -5.90 10.60 3.83
N TRP A 417 -5.56 10.14 2.62
CA TRP A 417 -6.51 9.86 1.55
C TRP A 417 -7.26 8.56 1.81
N ARG A 418 -6.55 7.47 2.11
CA ARG A 418 -7.16 6.15 2.27
C ARG A 418 -7.51 5.88 3.72
N VAL A 419 -8.80 5.70 3.98
CA VAL A 419 -9.33 5.27 5.27
C VAL A 419 -8.79 3.87 5.59
N PRO A 420 -8.44 3.55 6.85
CA PRO A 420 -8.03 2.21 7.22
C PRO A 420 -9.14 1.21 6.89
N TYR A 421 -8.77 -0.02 6.53
CA TYR A 421 -9.72 -1.11 6.33
C TYR A 421 -9.09 -2.41 6.83
N LEU A 422 -9.93 -3.38 7.19
CA LEU A 422 -9.50 -4.71 7.57
C LEU A 422 -9.38 -5.60 6.33
N GLU A 423 -8.26 -6.29 6.17
CA GLU A 423 -8.17 -7.36 5.18
C GLU A 423 -9.11 -8.51 5.58
N GLU A 424 -10.27 -8.57 4.93
CA GLU A 424 -11.28 -9.64 4.97
C GLU A 424 -11.01 -10.73 3.92
N LYS A 425 -11.52 -11.95 4.12
CA LYS A 425 -11.36 -13.05 3.14
C LYS A 425 -11.97 -12.73 1.78
N VAL A 426 -13.00 -11.87 1.71
CA VAL A 426 -13.54 -11.40 0.43
C VAL A 426 -12.47 -10.77 -0.45
N HIS A 427 -11.51 -10.07 0.15
CA HIS A 427 -10.44 -9.42 -0.59
C HIS A 427 -9.49 -10.42 -1.27
N GLU A 428 -9.39 -11.66 -0.76
CA GLU A 428 -8.60 -12.72 -1.41
C GLU A 428 -9.16 -13.14 -2.77
N GLN A 429 -10.47 -12.90 -3.01
CA GLN A 429 -11.09 -13.09 -4.32
C GLN A 429 -10.55 -12.11 -5.35
N PHE A 430 -10.11 -10.92 -4.91
CA PHE A 430 -9.55 -9.87 -5.75
C PHE A 430 -8.02 -9.96 -5.79
N ARG A 431 -7.48 -10.90 -6.59
CA ARG A 431 -6.02 -11.04 -6.77
C ARG A 431 -5.36 -9.84 -7.46
N THR A 432 -6.13 -9.06 -8.22
CA THR A 432 -5.66 -7.88 -8.96
C THR A 432 -6.83 -6.93 -9.27
N HIS A 433 -6.51 -5.74 -9.77
CA HIS A 433 -7.49 -4.79 -10.30
C HIS A 433 -8.24 -5.37 -11.51
N ILE A 434 -9.52 -4.99 -11.64
CA ILE A 434 -10.34 -5.36 -12.79
C ILE A 434 -9.93 -4.53 -14.00
N TYR A 435 -9.93 -3.21 -13.84
CA TYR A 435 -9.59 -2.27 -14.90
C TYR A 435 -8.42 -1.37 -14.49
N GLY A 436 -7.56 -1.03 -15.45
CA GLY A 436 -6.50 -0.01 -15.27
C GLY A 436 -6.93 1.40 -15.69
N TRP A 437 -8.18 1.56 -16.16
CA TRP A 437 -8.82 2.81 -16.63
C TRP A 437 -10.34 2.72 -16.41
N THR A 438 -11.10 3.79 -16.66
CA THR A 438 -12.58 3.82 -16.56
C THR A 438 -13.27 3.76 -17.92
N TRP A 439 -14.50 3.21 -17.95
CA TRP A 439 -15.37 3.10 -19.14
C TRP A 439 -16.53 4.10 -19.13
N GLU A 440 -16.31 5.26 -18.53
CA GLU A 440 -17.27 6.37 -18.51
C GLU A 440 -16.55 7.66 -18.86
N ASP A 441 -17.26 8.59 -19.49
CA ASP A 441 -16.70 9.89 -19.82
C ASP A 441 -16.91 10.91 -18.68
N PRO A 442 -15.89 11.21 -17.87
CA PRO A 442 -16.06 12.10 -16.74
C PRO A 442 -16.29 13.56 -17.14
N ALA A 443 -15.98 13.95 -18.38
CA ALA A 443 -16.30 15.29 -18.87
C ALA A 443 -17.81 15.45 -19.09
N VAL A 444 -18.49 14.38 -19.52
CA VAL A 444 -19.94 14.34 -19.63
C VAL A 444 -20.58 14.36 -18.24
N ASP A 445 -20.01 13.65 -17.27
CA ASP A 445 -20.49 13.70 -15.87
C ASP A 445 -20.44 15.12 -15.31
N VAL A 446 -19.27 15.77 -15.36
CA VAL A 446 -19.10 17.14 -14.82
C VAL A 446 -20.12 18.09 -15.44
N LYS A 447 -20.31 18.01 -16.77
CA LYS A 447 -21.24 18.88 -17.50
C LYS A 447 -22.70 18.57 -17.20
N LYS A 448 -23.12 17.31 -17.33
CA LYS A 448 -24.54 16.90 -17.23
C LYS A 448 -25.04 16.88 -15.79
N LEU A 449 -24.15 16.62 -14.82
CA LEU A 449 -24.47 16.60 -13.39
C LEU A 449 -24.23 17.94 -12.71
N ASN A 450 -23.67 18.93 -13.42
CA ASN A 450 -23.29 20.24 -12.89
C ASN A 450 -22.41 20.13 -11.63
N ILE A 451 -21.33 19.34 -11.73
CA ILE A 451 -20.40 19.16 -10.62
C ILE A 451 -19.64 20.47 -10.37
N ASN A 452 -19.60 20.90 -9.11
CA ASN A 452 -19.01 22.17 -8.69
C ASN A 452 -18.26 22.03 -7.36
N LYS A 453 -17.66 23.13 -6.89
CA LYS A 453 -16.80 23.19 -5.71
C LYS A 453 -17.52 22.89 -4.38
N ASP A 454 -18.83 23.08 -4.32
CA ASP A 454 -19.63 22.89 -3.11
C ASP A 454 -20.16 21.45 -2.99
N ASP A 455 -19.91 20.62 -4.02
CA ASP A 455 -20.38 19.25 -4.03
C ASP A 455 -19.60 18.33 -3.09
N HIS A 456 -20.36 17.44 -2.46
CA HIS A 456 -19.89 16.29 -1.71
C HIS A 456 -20.31 15.03 -2.46
N ILE A 457 -19.33 14.37 -3.07
CA ILE A 457 -19.56 13.31 -4.05
C ILE A 457 -19.16 11.97 -3.46
N LEU A 458 -20.04 10.98 -3.56
CA LEU A 458 -19.66 9.57 -3.48
C LEU A 458 -19.58 9.00 -4.90
N ALA A 459 -18.49 8.32 -5.23
CA ALA A 459 -18.30 7.70 -6.54
C ALA A 459 -17.56 6.37 -6.42
N ILE A 460 -17.87 5.41 -7.29
CA ILE A 460 -17.08 4.17 -7.38
C ILE A 460 -15.65 4.52 -7.81
N THR A 461 -14.66 3.93 -7.14
CA THR A 461 -13.24 4.25 -7.35
C THR A 461 -12.79 3.84 -8.74
N SER A 462 -13.04 2.58 -9.13
CA SER A 462 -12.50 1.99 -10.35
C SER A 462 -10.98 2.23 -10.44
N ALA A 463 -10.44 2.63 -11.58
CA ALA A 463 -9.03 3.00 -11.70
C ALA A 463 -8.71 4.44 -11.24
N GLY A 464 -9.68 5.18 -10.70
CA GLY A 464 -9.52 6.54 -10.18
C GLY A 464 -9.58 7.66 -11.22
N ASP A 465 -9.77 7.34 -12.51
CA ASP A 465 -9.72 8.33 -13.60
C ASP A 465 -10.85 9.36 -13.52
N ASN A 466 -12.08 8.91 -13.21
CA ASN A 466 -13.24 9.80 -13.10
C ASN A 466 -13.09 10.78 -11.94
N VAL A 467 -12.78 10.27 -10.74
CA VAL A 467 -12.64 11.11 -9.54
C VAL A 467 -11.46 12.08 -9.63
N LEU A 468 -10.36 11.70 -10.30
CA LEU A 468 -9.26 12.63 -10.61
C LEU A 468 -9.70 13.72 -11.59
N HIS A 469 -10.53 13.37 -12.57
CA HIS A 469 -11.11 14.36 -13.49
C HIS A 469 -12.07 15.31 -12.74
N TYR A 470 -12.93 14.82 -11.86
CA TYR A 470 -13.83 15.66 -11.07
C TYR A 470 -13.04 16.63 -10.18
N ALA A 471 -12.00 16.13 -9.49
CA ALA A 471 -11.11 16.95 -8.68
C ALA A 471 -10.45 18.07 -9.49
N LEU A 472 -10.02 17.78 -10.72
CA LEU A 472 -9.38 18.76 -11.59
C LEU A 472 -10.38 19.76 -12.20
N ALA A 473 -11.51 19.28 -12.70
CA ALA A 473 -12.45 20.08 -13.49
C ALA A 473 -13.38 20.94 -12.62
N ALA A 474 -13.77 20.43 -11.45
CA ALA A 474 -14.77 21.06 -10.59
C ALA A 474 -14.27 21.40 -9.18
N SER A 475 -13.16 20.78 -8.73
CA SER A 475 -12.61 20.95 -7.38
C SER A 475 -13.67 20.83 -6.26
N PRO A 476 -14.49 19.75 -6.25
CA PRO A 476 -15.50 19.54 -5.21
C PRO A 476 -14.89 19.52 -3.81
N ALA A 477 -15.67 19.92 -2.81
CA ALA A 477 -15.24 20.00 -1.42
C ALA A 477 -14.82 18.62 -0.87
N ARG A 478 -15.50 17.55 -1.31
CA ARG A 478 -15.25 16.18 -0.85
C ARG A 478 -15.55 15.15 -1.94
N ILE A 479 -14.68 14.15 -2.06
CA ILE A 479 -14.89 12.97 -2.91
C ILE A 479 -14.64 11.70 -2.09
N HIS A 480 -15.71 10.94 -1.84
CA HIS A 480 -15.67 9.59 -1.29
C HIS A 480 -15.55 8.60 -2.45
N ALA A 481 -14.34 8.10 -2.70
CA ALA A 481 -14.07 7.05 -3.68
C ALA A 481 -14.25 5.69 -3.01
N VAL A 482 -15.23 4.90 -3.45
CA VAL A 482 -15.63 3.64 -2.78
C VAL A 482 -15.37 2.45 -3.70
N ASP A 483 -14.77 1.38 -3.19
CA ASP A 483 -14.60 0.13 -3.94
C ASP A 483 -14.37 -1.04 -3.00
N MET A 484 -15.05 -2.17 -3.24
CA MET A 484 -14.82 -3.39 -2.45
C MET A 484 -13.50 -4.09 -2.86
N ASN A 485 -12.98 -3.83 -4.07
CA ASN A 485 -11.70 -4.36 -4.51
C ASN A 485 -10.55 -3.44 -4.03
N PRO A 486 -9.72 -3.86 -3.06
CA PRO A 486 -8.62 -3.03 -2.57
C PRO A 486 -7.60 -2.64 -3.65
N CYS A 487 -7.48 -3.43 -4.73
CA CYS A 487 -6.57 -3.16 -5.84
C CYS A 487 -6.96 -1.91 -6.63
N GLN A 488 -8.25 -1.59 -6.71
CA GLN A 488 -8.73 -0.36 -7.35
C GLN A 488 -8.32 0.86 -6.52
N GLY A 489 -8.53 0.79 -5.19
CA GLY A 489 -8.00 1.77 -4.25
C GLY A 489 -6.48 1.91 -4.30
N HIS A 490 -5.73 0.81 -4.44
CA HIS A 490 -4.27 0.85 -4.60
C HIS A 490 -3.82 1.64 -5.85
N ILE A 491 -4.59 1.61 -6.95
CA ILE A 491 -4.27 2.37 -8.18
C ILE A 491 -4.50 3.86 -7.96
N LEU A 492 -5.65 4.26 -7.45
CA LEU A 492 -5.94 5.67 -7.19
C LEU A 492 -4.93 6.26 -6.20
N GLU A 493 -4.63 5.54 -5.12
CA GLU A 493 -3.63 5.95 -4.14
C GLU A 493 -2.22 6.07 -4.74
N LEU A 494 -1.83 5.15 -5.64
CA LEU A 494 -0.57 5.26 -6.37
C LEU A 494 -0.52 6.47 -7.30
N LYS A 495 -1.62 6.78 -8.02
CA LYS A 495 -1.71 7.97 -8.86
C LYS A 495 -1.56 9.24 -8.01
N LEU A 496 -2.26 9.33 -6.87
CA LEU A 496 -2.17 10.46 -5.95
C LEU A 496 -0.77 10.62 -5.35
N ALA A 497 -0.16 9.52 -4.88
CA ALA A 497 1.21 9.54 -4.34
C ALA A 497 2.25 9.92 -5.40
N ALA A 498 2.10 9.43 -6.64
CA ALA A 498 2.97 9.79 -7.75
C ALA A 498 2.84 11.27 -8.12
N ILE A 499 1.62 11.81 -8.18
CA ILE A 499 1.38 13.26 -8.41
C ILE A 499 2.07 14.11 -7.34
N GLN A 500 2.00 13.68 -6.08
CA GLN A 500 2.56 14.44 -4.96
C GLN A 500 4.09 14.36 -4.88
N ALA A 501 4.69 13.21 -5.25
CA ALA A 501 6.11 12.91 -4.98
C ALA A 501 7.04 13.00 -6.20
N LEU A 502 6.51 12.77 -7.41
CA LEU A 502 7.30 12.65 -8.63
C LEU A 502 7.20 13.90 -9.50
N ASP A 503 8.08 14.00 -10.48
CA ASP A 503 7.97 15.00 -11.54
C ASP A 503 7.16 14.45 -12.71
N TYR A 504 6.70 15.35 -13.58
CA TYR A 504 5.77 15.00 -14.65
C TYR A 504 6.31 13.93 -15.60
N HIS A 505 7.62 13.89 -15.81
CA HIS A 505 8.25 12.89 -16.67
C HIS A 505 8.03 11.46 -16.15
N ASP A 506 8.37 11.20 -14.88
CA ASP A 506 8.20 9.89 -14.27
C ASP A 506 6.72 9.51 -14.16
N PHE A 507 5.86 10.48 -13.84
CA PHE A 507 4.41 10.28 -13.82
C PHE A 507 3.88 9.85 -15.20
N TRP A 508 4.34 10.50 -16.27
CA TRP A 508 4.00 10.12 -17.64
C TRP A 508 4.52 8.74 -18.03
N LEU A 509 5.75 8.38 -17.65
CA LEU A 509 6.26 7.04 -17.92
C LEU A 509 5.36 5.98 -17.24
N MET A 510 4.97 6.21 -15.99
CA MET A 510 4.09 5.28 -15.26
C MET A 510 2.71 5.15 -15.90
N PHE A 511 1.99 6.25 -16.10
CA PHE A 511 0.57 6.22 -16.47
C PHE A 511 0.26 6.72 -17.89
N GLY A 512 1.19 7.36 -18.59
CA GLY A 512 1.04 7.64 -20.02
C GLY A 512 1.51 6.47 -20.87
N GLU A 513 2.78 6.06 -20.68
CA GLU A 513 3.39 4.92 -21.37
C GLU A 513 2.97 3.56 -20.78
N GLY A 514 2.50 3.54 -19.54
CA GLY A 514 2.21 2.29 -18.81
C GLY A 514 3.47 1.54 -18.38
N ARG A 515 4.65 2.16 -18.41
CA ARG A 515 5.93 1.50 -18.16
C ARG A 515 6.96 2.44 -17.54
N HIS A 516 7.58 2.02 -16.46
CA HIS A 516 8.68 2.75 -15.83
C HIS A 516 9.82 1.81 -15.46
N PRO A 517 11.06 2.03 -15.96
CA PRO A 517 12.20 1.16 -15.68
C PRO A 517 12.54 1.11 -14.18
N ASP A 518 12.50 2.27 -13.51
CA ASP A 518 12.85 2.41 -12.09
C ASP A 518 11.66 2.44 -11.12
N PHE A 519 10.50 1.88 -11.50
CA PHE A 519 9.27 1.93 -10.67
C PHE A 519 9.52 1.49 -9.22
N LYS A 520 10.21 0.34 -9.04
CA LYS A 520 10.49 -0.21 -7.70
C LYS A 520 11.31 0.75 -6.85
N LYS A 521 12.28 1.46 -7.44
CA LYS A 521 13.14 2.42 -6.74
C LYS A 521 12.34 3.66 -6.34
N LEU A 522 11.55 4.22 -7.26
CA LEU A 522 10.71 5.39 -7.00
C LEU A 522 9.62 5.09 -5.96
N LEU A 523 9.06 3.88 -5.99
CA LEU A 523 8.06 3.44 -5.03
C LEU A 523 8.55 3.60 -3.59
N THR A 524 9.76 3.12 -3.29
CA THR A 524 10.30 3.20 -1.93
C THR A 524 10.92 4.55 -1.63
N THR A 525 11.70 5.13 -2.54
CA THR A 525 12.51 6.34 -2.25
C THR A 525 11.75 7.65 -2.37
N ARG A 526 10.59 7.68 -3.07
CA ARG A 526 9.83 8.90 -3.34
C ARG A 526 8.36 8.79 -2.92
N MET A 527 7.66 7.72 -3.32
CA MET A 527 6.21 7.60 -3.15
C MET A 527 5.78 7.04 -1.79
N SER A 528 6.62 6.23 -1.14
CA SER A 528 6.28 5.53 0.11
C SER A 528 5.75 6.43 1.26
N PRO A 529 6.18 7.69 1.44
CA PRO A 529 5.62 8.56 2.48
C PRO A 529 4.13 8.86 2.31
N PHE A 530 3.62 8.81 1.09
CA PHE A 530 2.24 9.14 0.73
C PHE A 530 1.35 7.92 0.50
N LEU A 531 1.92 6.70 0.52
CA LEU A 531 1.19 5.45 0.33
C LEU A 531 0.85 4.81 1.66
N SER A 532 -0.36 4.26 1.82
CA SER A 532 -0.75 3.43 2.95
C SER A 532 0.17 2.20 3.08
N SER A 533 0.20 1.60 4.27
CA SER A 533 0.97 0.38 4.50
C SER A 533 0.54 -0.72 3.52
N HIS A 534 -0.78 -0.93 3.34
CA HIS A 534 -1.33 -1.86 2.36
C HIS A 534 -0.89 -1.57 0.93
N ALA A 535 -1.06 -0.34 0.44
CA ALA A 535 -0.71 -0.01 -0.93
C ALA A 535 0.79 -0.14 -1.20
N TYR A 536 1.64 0.30 -0.26
CA TYR A 536 3.08 0.13 -0.40
C TYR A 536 3.46 -1.36 -0.50
N ALA A 537 2.95 -2.21 0.40
CA ALA A 537 3.22 -3.63 0.39
C ALA A 537 2.72 -4.32 -0.90
N TYR A 538 1.52 -3.95 -1.36
CA TYR A 538 0.95 -4.44 -2.63
C TYR A 538 1.85 -4.09 -3.81
N TRP A 539 2.22 -2.81 -3.98
CA TRP A 539 3.01 -2.37 -5.13
C TRP A 539 4.46 -2.85 -5.09
N LEU A 540 5.05 -3.04 -3.91
CA LEU A 540 6.40 -3.59 -3.81
C LEU A 540 6.41 -5.07 -4.26
N THR A 541 5.38 -5.82 -3.89
CA THR A 541 5.17 -7.20 -4.35
C THR A 541 4.89 -7.26 -5.85
N HIS A 542 4.09 -6.32 -6.36
CA HIS A 542 3.65 -6.27 -7.76
C HIS A 542 4.43 -5.29 -8.64
N HIS A 543 5.66 -4.91 -8.25
CA HIS A 543 6.43 -3.88 -8.95
C HIS A 543 6.68 -4.17 -10.44
N ARG A 544 6.62 -5.44 -10.85
CA ARG A 544 6.76 -5.87 -12.25
C ARG A 544 5.57 -5.48 -13.13
N GLN A 545 4.45 -5.02 -12.60
CA GLN A 545 3.31 -4.58 -13.42
C GLN A 545 3.71 -3.42 -14.36
N PHE A 546 4.57 -2.50 -13.92
CA PHE A 546 5.13 -1.40 -14.73
C PHE A 546 6.39 -1.76 -15.53
N SER A 547 6.82 -3.03 -15.57
CA SER A 547 8.05 -3.43 -16.29
C SER A 547 7.92 -3.42 -17.82
N ARG A 548 6.72 -3.76 -18.32
CA ARG A 548 6.43 -3.87 -19.76
C ARG A 548 5.28 -2.96 -20.16
N ASN A 549 4.10 -3.19 -19.59
CA ASN A 549 2.91 -2.40 -19.85
C ASN A 549 1.87 -2.69 -18.76
N PHE A 550 1.48 -1.65 -18.03
CA PHE A 550 0.51 -1.68 -16.95
C PHE A 550 -0.90 -2.03 -17.44
N TYR A 551 -1.32 -1.50 -18.59
CA TYR A 551 -2.68 -1.68 -19.14
C TYR A 551 -2.97 -3.09 -19.66
N PHE A 552 -1.93 -3.89 -19.96
CA PHE A 552 -2.08 -5.32 -20.24
C PHE A 552 -2.02 -6.21 -18.99
N ARG A 553 -2.12 -5.63 -17.79
CA ARG A 553 -2.26 -6.34 -16.50
C ARG A 553 -3.71 -6.28 -16.01
N GLY A 554 -3.98 -6.89 -14.86
CA GLY A 554 -5.35 -7.02 -14.36
C GLY A 554 -6.19 -8.00 -15.17
N TYR A 555 -7.48 -8.05 -14.85
CA TYR A 555 -8.44 -8.89 -15.57
C TYR A 555 -8.68 -8.36 -16.99
N SER A 556 -8.90 -7.05 -17.15
CA SER A 556 -9.10 -6.43 -18.47
C SER A 556 -7.89 -6.56 -19.40
N GLY A 557 -6.67 -6.63 -18.86
CA GLY A 557 -5.47 -6.87 -19.64
C GLY A 557 -5.41 -8.24 -20.33
N TRP A 558 -6.16 -9.24 -19.86
CA TRP A 558 -6.34 -10.49 -20.61
C TRP A 558 -7.19 -10.29 -21.86
N ALA A 559 -8.30 -9.56 -21.75
CA ALA A 559 -9.15 -9.22 -22.89
C ALA A 559 -8.36 -8.45 -23.97
N LEU A 560 -7.56 -7.46 -23.57
CA LEU A 560 -6.72 -6.71 -24.51
C LEU A 560 -5.66 -7.59 -25.20
N ARG A 561 -5.02 -8.52 -24.47
CA ARG A 561 -4.05 -9.46 -25.05
C ARG A 561 -4.71 -10.42 -26.05
N LEU A 562 -5.90 -10.93 -25.73
CA LEU A 562 -6.66 -11.79 -26.64
C LEU A 562 -7.09 -11.04 -27.90
N ALA A 563 -7.54 -9.78 -27.74
CA ALA A 563 -7.87 -8.92 -28.89
C ALA A 563 -6.64 -8.70 -29.78
N GLN A 564 -5.46 -8.44 -29.22
CA GLN A 564 -4.22 -8.30 -30.00
C GLN A 564 -3.87 -9.58 -30.76
N ILE A 565 -4.03 -10.75 -30.14
CA ILE A 565 -3.81 -12.04 -30.82
C ILE A 565 -4.82 -12.21 -31.97
N ALA A 566 -6.10 -11.91 -31.74
CA ALA A 566 -7.12 -11.98 -32.79
C ALA A 566 -6.78 -11.05 -33.97
N PHE A 567 -6.39 -9.80 -33.70
CA PHE A 567 -5.97 -8.85 -34.74
C PHE A 567 -4.71 -9.28 -35.48
N PHE A 568 -3.80 -10.00 -34.83
CA PHE A 568 -2.62 -10.57 -35.45
C PHE A 568 -2.99 -11.73 -36.38
N LEU A 569 -3.76 -12.70 -35.89
CA LEU A 569 -4.20 -13.87 -36.65
C LEU A 569 -5.08 -13.50 -37.85
N SER A 570 -5.93 -12.48 -37.72
CA SER A 570 -6.77 -11.98 -38.82
C SER A 570 -6.04 -11.02 -39.77
N GLY A 571 -4.75 -10.73 -39.57
CA GLY A 571 -3.97 -9.86 -40.44
C GLY A 571 -4.36 -8.38 -40.44
N VAL A 572 -5.13 -7.92 -39.43
CA VAL A 572 -5.65 -6.54 -39.33
C VAL A 572 -4.85 -5.66 -38.36
N SER A 573 -3.78 -6.17 -37.75
CA SER A 573 -2.93 -5.41 -36.82
C SER A 573 -2.40 -4.10 -37.41
N GLY A 574 -2.07 -4.09 -38.71
CA GLY A 574 -1.67 -2.86 -39.42
C GLY A 574 -2.81 -1.87 -39.56
N ASP A 575 -4.04 -2.34 -39.77
CA ASP A 575 -5.24 -1.51 -39.88
C ASP A 575 -5.67 -0.93 -38.53
N VAL A 576 -5.47 -1.68 -37.43
CA VAL A 576 -5.63 -1.14 -36.06
C VAL A 576 -4.62 -0.01 -35.80
N LYS A 577 -3.39 -0.10 -36.31
CA LYS A 577 -2.45 1.04 -36.24
C LYS A 577 -2.88 2.22 -37.11
N LYS A 578 -3.55 1.98 -38.24
CA LYS A 578 -4.09 3.05 -39.08
C LYS A 578 -5.25 3.76 -38.39
N ILE A 579 -6.18 3.05 -37.75
CA ILE A 579 -7.31 3.69 -37.04
C ILE A 579 -6.79 4.59 -35.91
N CYS A 580 -5.76 4.16 -35.16
CA CYS A 580 -5.14 4.97 -34.12
C CYS A 580 -4.32 6.17 -34.64
N LYS A 581 -4.03 6.24 -35.95
CA LYS A 581 -3.25 7.33 -36.58
C LYS A 581 -4.08 8.19 -37.52
N ALA A 582 -5.33 7.82 -37.76
CA ALA A 582 -6.24 8.53 -38.66
C ALA A 582 -6.36 10.00 -38.25
N SER A 583 -6.35 10.89 -39.25
CA SER A 583 -6.45 12.34 -39.01
C SER A 583 -7.84 12.91 -39.26
N SER A 584 -8.81 12.05 -39.61
CA SER A 584 -10.21 12.39 -39.84
C SER A 584 -11.13 11.25 -39.40
N VAL A 585 -12.36 11.58 -39.03
CA VAL A 585 -13.38 10.58 -38.63
C VAL A 585 -13.83 9.74 -39.83
N GLU A 586 -13.81 10.30 -41.04
CA GLU A 586 -14.16 9.62 -42.29
C GLU A 586 -13.16 8.49 -42.62
N GLU A 587 -11.87 8.78 -42.47
CA GLU A 587 -10.83 7.75 -42.62
C GLU A 587 -10.97 6.66 -41.55
N GLN A 588 -11.20 7.07 -40.31
CA GLN A 588 -11.38 6.19 -39.15
C GLN A 588 -12.56 5.24 -39.34
N GLU A 589 -13.71 5.77 -39.73
CA GLU A 589 -14.91 5.01 -40.04
C GLU A 589 -14.67 4.04 -41.20
N ARG A 590 -14.02 4.49 -42.27
CA ARG A 590 -13.73 3.64 -43.44
C ARG A 590 -12.88 2.44 -43.04
N VAL A 591 -11.84 2.63 -42.22
CA VAL A 591 -10.99 1.54 -41.73
C VAL A 591 -11.75 0.63 -40.77
N TRP A 592 -12.53 1.21 -39.84
CA TRP A 592 -13.40 0.46 -38.93
C TRP A 592 -14.32 -0.48 -39.69
N ARG A 593 -15.18 0.07 -40.56
CA ARG A 593 -16.21 -0.66 -41.30
C ARG A 593 -15.61 -1.77 -42.17
N LYS A 594 -14.52 -1.48 -42.90
CA LYS A 594 -13.97 -2.40 -43.90
C LYS A 594 -13.04 -3.47 -43.31
N ARG A 595 -12.36 -3.21 -42.19
CA ARG A 595 -11.24 -4.05 -41.73
C ARG A 595 -11.38 -4.52 -40.29
N VAL A 596 -11.67 -3.62 -39.35
CA VAL A 596 -11.64 -3.94 -37.91
C VAL A 596 -12.97 -4.54 -37.43
N ARG A 597 -14.09 -3.94 -37.82
CA ARG A 597 -15.45 -4.36 -37.44
C ARG A 597 -15.74 -5.84 -37.76
N PRO A 598 -15.41 -6.39 -38.95
CA PRO A 598 -15.69 -7.79 -39.28
C PRO A 598 -14.96 -8.79 -38.37
N VAL A 599 -13.83 -8.40 -37.78
CA VAL A 599 -13.07 -9.26 -36.85
C VAL A 599 -13.72 -9.24 -35.46
N ILE A 600 -14.09 -8.06 -34.96
CA ILE A 600 -14.70 -7.91 -33.63
C ILE A 600 -16.11 -8.50 -33.60
N LEU A 601 -16.93 -8.21 -34.60
CA LEU A 601 -18.30 -8.74 -34.73
C LEU A 601 -18.36 -10.06 -35.51
N GLY A 602 -17.21 -10.73 -35.69
CA GLY A 602 -17.19 -12.05 -36.31
C GLY A 602 -17.95 -13.06 -35.44
N ARG A 603 -18.70 -13.97 -36.07
CA ARG A 603 -19.55 -14.97 -35.38
C ARG A 603 -18.82 -15.76 -34.29
N ILE A 604 -17.54 -16.08 -34.51
CA ILE A 604 -16.70 -16.80 -33.54
C ILE A 604 -16.43 -15.91 -32.32
N MET A 605 -16.06 -14.64 -32.53
CA MET A 605 -15.77 -13.70 -31.46
C MET A 605 -17.01 -13.42 -30.60
N VAL A 606 -18.14 -13.15 -31.25
CA VAL A 606 -19.42 -12.89 -30.57
C VAL A 606 -19.88 -14.12 -29.79
N LYS A 607 -19.90 -15.31 -30.39
CA LYS A 607 -20.43 -16.51 -29.71
C LYS A 607 -19.51 -17.07 -28.62
N LEU A 608 -18.20 -17.14 -28.87
CA LEU A 608 -17.29 -17.83 -27.93
C LEU A 608 -16.76 -16.93 -26.81
N PHE A 609 -16.67 -15.62 -27.04
CA PHE A 609 -16.12 -14.67 -26.08
C PHE A 609 -17.18 -13.69 -25.57
N LEU A 610 -17.70 -12.82 -26.43
CA LEU A 610 -18.54 -11.69 -25.98
C LEU A 610 -19.93 -12.11 -25.49
N GLY A 611 -20.44 -13.25 -25.95
CA GLY A 611 -21.68 -13.87 -25.48
C GLY A 611 -21.45 -14.95 -24.41
N ASN A 612 -20.21 -15.16 -23.96
CA ASN A 612 -19.90 -16.15 -22.94
C ASN A 612 -19.86 -15.47 -21.55
N PRO A 613 -20.78 -15.80 -20.63
CA PRO A 613 -20.84 -15.15 -19.32
C PRO A 613 -19.57 -15.33 -18.48
N MET A 614 -18.89 -16.48 -18.60
CA MET A 614 -17.63 -16.73 -17.88
C MET A 614 -16.51 -15.82 -18.39
N PHE A 615 -16.44 -15.61 -19.71
CA PHE A 615 -15.47 -14.68 -20.29
C PHE A 615 -15.78 -13.25 -19.87
N ASN A 616 -17.04 -12.84 -19.96
CA ASN A 616 -17.51 -11.52 -19.58
C ASN A 616 -17.18 -11.22 -18.11
N TRP A 617 -17.41 -12.16 -17.19
CA TRP A 617 -17.03 -11.98 -15.78
C TRP A 617 -15.50 -11.93 -15.58
N HIS A 618 -14.76 -12.93 -16.05
CA HIS A 618 -13.34 -13.06 -15.72
C HIS A 618 -12.41 -12.15 -16.52
N ALA A 619 -12.81 -11.69 -17.71
CA ALA A 619 -11.98 -10.86 -18.58
C ALA A 619 -12.51 -9.43 -18.70
N LEU A 620 -13.83 -9.24 -18.66
CA LEU A 620 -14.47 -7.94 -18.80
C LEU A 620 -15.14 -7.44 -17.52
N GLY A 621 -15.15 -8.19 -16.42
CA GLY A 621 -15.81 -7.76 -15.17
C GLY A 621 -17.32 -7.54 -15.28
N VAL A 622 -17.98 -8.14 -16.29
CA VAL A 622 -19.42 -7.99 -16.55
C VAL A 622 -20.19 -9.17 -15.91
N PRO A 623 -21.05 -8.92 -14.89
CA PRO A 623 -21.87 -9.97 -14.28
C PRO A 623 -22.99 -10.47 -15.20
N VAL A 624 -23.53 -11.65 -14.87
CA VAL A 624 -24.68 -12.24 -15.59
C VAL A 624 -25.91 -11.33 -15.52
N ASN A 625 -26.17 -10.69 -14.38
CA ASN A 625 -27.32 -9.81 -14.20
C ASN A 625 -27.25 -8.58 -15.13
N GLN A 626 -26.06 -8.00 -15.29
CA GLN A 626 -25.83 -6.93 -16.25
C GLN A 626 -26.01 -7.40 -17.69
N MET A 627 -25.55 -8.61 -18.00
CA MET A 627 -25.79 -9.22 -19.30
C MET A 627 -27.30 -9.39 -19.57
N ASN A 628 -28.05 -9.86 -18.59
CA ASN A 628 -29.50 -10.02 -18.67
C ASN A 628 -30.21 -8.67 -18.88
N CYS A 629 -29.69 -7.57 -18.36
CA CYS A 629 -30.26 -6.23 -18.56
C CYS A 629 -30.27 -5.85 -20.05
N PHE A 630 -29.14 -5.95 -20.77
CA PHE A 630 -29.14 -5.58 -22.19
C PHE A 630 -29.82 -6.61 -23.09
N LEU A 631 -29.92 -7.87 -22.66
CA LEU A 631 -30.63 -8.92 -23.41
C LEU A 631 -32.15 -8.69 -23.45
N GLN A 632 -32.69 -7.80 -22.60
CA GLN A 632 -34.08 -7.36 -22.69
C GLN A 632 -34.32 -6.45 -23.90
N ASP A 633 -33.29 -5.72 -24.36
CA ASP A 633 -33.39 -4.75 -25.45
C ASP A 633 -32.98 -5.34 -26.81
N GLY A 634 -32.42 -6.54 -26.86
CA GLY A 634 -31.96 -7.19 -28.10
C GLY A 634 -30.94 -8.31 -27.87
N THR A 635 -30.14 -8.61 -28.89
CA THR A 635 -29.09 -9.65 -28.80
C THR A 635 -27.74 -9.08 -28.35
N VAL A 636 -26.81 -9.96 -27.99
CA VAL A 636 -25.39 -9.60 -27.73
C VAL A 636 -24.79 -8.85 -28.92
N GLU A 637 -25.10 -9.26 -30.16
CA GLU A 637 -24.59 -8.60 -31.37
C GLU A 637 -25.17 -7.20 -31.53
N ASP A 638 -26.46 -7.00 -31.23
CA ASP A 638 -27.12 -5.69 -31.27
C ASP A 638 -26.49 -4.73 -30.27
N TYR A 639 -26.26 -5.20 -29.04
CA TYR A 639 -25.65 -4.40 -27.98
C TYR A 639 -24.25 -3.92 -28.37
N ILE A 640 -23.39 -4.84 -28.81
CA ILE A 640 -22.00 -4.53 -29.17
C ILE A 640 -21.94 -3.65 -30.41
N THR A 641 -22.81 -3.89 -31.40
CA THR A 641 -22.95 -3.05 -32.59
C THR A 641 -23.32 -1.62 -32.19
N ALA A 642 -24.34 -1.46 -31.34
CA ALA A 642 -24.79 -0.15 -30.88
C ALA A 642 -23.74 0.55 -29.98
N THR A 643 -22.89 -0.20 -29.28
CA THR A 643 -21.78 0.34 -28.48
C THR A 643 -20.64 0.84 -29.36
N LEU A 644 -20.19 0.03 -30.34
CA LEU A 644 -18.94 0.28 -31.06
C LEU A 644 -19.10 1.03 -32.38
N ASP A 645 -20.19 0.85 -33.14
CA ASP A 645 -20.34 1.48 -34.47
C ASP A 645 -20.38 3.02 -34.44
N PRO A 646 -20.92 3.70 -33.41
CA PRO A 646 -20.88 5.16 -33.34
C PRO A 646 -19.48 5.73 -33.07
N ILE A 647 -18.63 4.99 -32.34
CA ILE A 647 -17.36 5.50 -31.80
C ILE A 647 -16.43 6.12 -32.86
N PRO A 648 -16.17 5.47 -34.02
CA PRO A 648 -15.30 6.02 -35.04
C PRO A 648 -15.77 7.35 -35.63
N LYS A 649 -17.05 7.69 -35.50
CA LYS A 649 -17.68 8.89 -36.07
C LYS A 649 -17.65 10.09 -35.13
N LEU A 650 -17.52 9.87 -33.82
CA LEU A 650 -17.64 10.93 -32.81
C LEU A 650 -16.45 11.89 -32.86
N THR A 651 -15.25 11.34 -32.64
CA THR A 651 -13.99 12.09 -32.65
C THR A 651 -12.85 11.18 -33.11
N THR A 652 -11.71 11.76 -33.47
CA THR A 652 -10.52 10.97 -33.79
C THR A 652 -9.97 10.32 -32.51
N LEU A 653 -9.67 9.02 -32.55
CA LEU A 653 -9.06 8.31 -31.42
C LEU A 653 -7.71 8.92 -31.04
N LYS A 654 -6.96 9.39 -32.05
CA LYS A 654 -5.62 9.97 -31.92
C LYS A 654 -5.58 11.26 -31.09
N ASP A 655 -6.65 12.05 -31.12
CA ASP A 655 -6.63 13.42 -30.58
C ASP A 655 -7.59 13.63 -29.40
N ASP A 656 -8.65 12.82 -29.27
CA ASP A 656 -9.65 13.06 -28.22
C ASP A 656 -10.20 11.80 -27.52
N ASN A 657 -10.51 10.72 -28.26
CA ASN A 657 -11.11 9.52 -27.66
C ASN A 657 -10.05 8.55 -27.09
N TYR A 658 -9.50 8.91 -25.94
CA TYR A 658 -8.41 8.18 -25.29
C TYR A 658 -8.83 6.81 -24.72
N PHE A 659 -10.12 6.56 -24.53
CA PHE A 659 -10.63 5.31 -23.95
C PHE A 659 -10.39 4.12 -24.86
N PHE A 660 -10.90 4.20 -26.10
CA PHE A 660 -10.66 3.15 -27.10
C PHE A 660 -9.24 3.21 -27.65
N PHE A 661 -8.65 4.41 -27.75
CA PHE A 661 -7.26 4.56 -28.15
C PHE A 661 -6.33 3.77 -27.24
N LEU A 662 -6.50 3.85 -25.91
CA LEU A 662 -5.71 3.08 -24.96
C LEU A 662 -5.82 1.57 -25.22
N CYS A 663 -7.03 1.06 -25.39
CA CYS A 663 -7.26 -0.37 -25.62
C CYS A 663 -6.58 -0.89 -26.89
N LEU A 664 -6.58 -0.10 -27.96
CA LEU A 664 -5.99 -0.46 -29.25
C LEU A 664 -4.48 -0.23 -29.32
N ASN A 665 -3.99 0.87 -28.74
CA ASN A 665 -2.59 1.28 -28.80
C ASN A 665 -1.76 0.74 -27.62
N GLY A 666 -2.41 0.35 -26.52
CA GLY A 666 -1.80 -0.14 -25.29
C GLY A 666 -1.20 0.93 -24.38
N ARG A 667 -1.22 2.20 -24.79
CA ARG A 667 -0.69 3.35 -24.06
C ARG A 667 -1.34 4.63 -24.57
N TYR A 668 -1.31 5.68 -23.76
CA TYR A 668 -1.78 7.01 -24.16
C TYR A 668 -0.76 7.75 -25.03
N THR A 669 -1.23 8.82 -25.68
CA THR A 669 -0.37 9.84 -26.30
C THR A 669 -0.60 11.18 -25.62
N ARG A 670 0.33 12.12 -25.79
CA ARG A 670 0.19 13.47 -25.21
C ARG A 670 -1.07 14.20 -25.70
N SER A 671 -1.53 13.88 -26.92
CA SER A 671 -2.77 14.41 -27.48
C SER A 671 -4.01 13.71 -26.90
N SER A 672 -4.02 12.38 -26.91
CA SER A 672 -5.16 11.56 -26.47
C SER A 672 -4.85 10.86 -25.15
N CYS A 673 -5.14 11.58 -24.06
CA CYS A 673 -5.01 11.11 -22.69
C CYS A 673 -6.00 11.82 -21.75
N PRO A 674 -6.32 11.19 -20.59
CA PRO A 674 -7.05 11.85 -19.51
C PRO A 674 -6.44 13.18 -19.10
N SER A 675 -7.27 14.13 -18.67
CA SER A 675 -6.85 15.48 -18.29
C SER A 675 -5.79 15.51 -17.19
N TYR A 676 -5.85 14.59 -16.22
CA TYR A 676 -4.86 14.49 -15.14
C TYR A 676 -3.47 14.02 -15.63
N LEU A 677 -3.38 13.39 -16.81
CA LEU A 677 -2.11 13.03 -17.45
C LEU A 677 -1.50 14.17 -18.27
N LYS A 678 -2.25 15.25 -18.54
CA LYS A 678 -1.72 16.42 -19.24
C LYS A 678 -0.82 17.25 -18.30
N PRO A 679 0.19 17.96 -18.82
CA PRO A 679 1.13 18.72 -17.98
C PRO A 679 0.46 19.71 -17.03
N GLU A 680 -0.57 20.40 -17.51
CA GLU A 680 -1.39 21.36 -16.77
C GLU A 680 -2.23 20.69 -15.69
N GLY A 681 -2.88 19.56 -16.00
CA GLY A 681 -3.68 18.81 -15.04
C GLY A 681 -2.82 18.21 -13.92
N PHE A 682 -1.66 17.65 -14.26
CA PHE A 682 -0.68 17.17 -13.31
C PHE A 682 -0.22 18.29 -12.35
N ARG A 683 0.13 19.47 -12.88
CA ARG A 683 0.56 20.62 -12.07
C ARG A 683 -0.54 21.11 -11.14
N ALA A 684 -1.77 21.22 -11.63
CA ALA A 684 -2.92 21.64 -10.82
C ALA A 684 -3.17 20.68 -9.65
N LEU A 685 -3.12 19.36 -9.87
CA LEU A 685 -3.28 18.37 -8.81
C LEU A 685 -2.08 18.35 -7.85
N LYS A 686 -0.84 18.53 -8.34
CA LYS A 686 0.38 18.57 -7.51
C LYS A 686 0.40 19.75 -6.53
N ASN A 687 -0.26 20.85 -6.85
CA ASN A 687 -0.44 22.00 -5.94
C ASN A 687 -1.27 21.66 -4.68
N GLY A 688 -1.91 20.49 -4.64
CA GLY A 688 -2.31 19.83 -3.40
C GLY A 688 -3.66 20.24 -2.80
N GLN A 689 -4.31 21.29 -3.30
CA GLN A 689 -5.65 21.71 -2.83
C GLN A 689 -6.73 20.71 -3.27
N ALA A 690 -6.82 20.42 -4.56
CA ALA A 690 -7.80 19.48 -5.10
C ALA A 690 -7.62 18.05 -4.56
N THR A 691 -6.38 17.64 -4.27
CA THR A 691 -6.12 16.29 -3.73
C THR A 691 -6.50 16.15 -2.26
N ASN A 692 -6.79 17.23 -1.52
CA ASN A 692 -7.31 17.13 -0.15
C ASN A 692 -8.77 16.63 -0.08
N ALA A 693 -9.52 16.75 -1.18
CA ALA A 693 -10.92 16.35 -1.24
C ALA A 693 -11.10 14.82 -1.13
N PHE A 694 -10.08 14.03 -1.45
CA PHE A 694 -10.23 12.57 -1.53
C PHE A 694 -10.33 11.88 -0.15
N LYS A 695 -11.28 10.94 -0.07
CA LYS A 695 -11.35 9.85 0.91
C LYS A 695 -11.62 8.54 0.19
N LEU A 696 -10.70 7.59 0.29
CA LEU A 696 -10.80 6.27 -0.32
C LEU A 696 -11.31 5.28 0.72
N HIS A 697 -12.37 4.56 0.38
CA HIS A 697 -13.02 3.55 1.19
C HIS A 697 -12.87 2.20 0.52
N THR A 698 -12.35 1.21 1.25
CA THR A 698 -12.31 -0.18 0.80
C THR A 698 -13.43 -0.94 1.49
N ASP A 699 -14.63 -0.86 0.92
CA ASP A 699 -15.86 -1.37 1.52
C ASP A 699 -17.01 -1.42 0.48
N THR A 700 -18.17 -1.93 0.89
CA THR A 700 -19.41 -1.87 0.10
C THR A 700 -19.99 -0.46 0.08
N ILE A 701 -20.72 -0.10 -0.99
CA ILE A 701 -21.36 1.22 -1.12
C ILE A 701 -22.36 1.42 0.03
N LEU A 702 -23.24 0.45 0.26
CA LEU A 702 -24.18 0.43 1.38
C LEU A 702 -23.51 0.75 2.73
N ASN A 703 -22.39 0.09 3.05
CA ASN A 703 -21.76 0.29 4.34
C ASN A 703 -21.10 1.68 4.49
N VAL A 704 -20.48 2.18 3.43
CA VAL A 704 -19.98 3.58 3.43
C VAL A 704 -21.14 4.55 3.64
N LEU A 705 -22.27 4.36 2.96
CA LEU A 705 -23.45 5.22 3.13
C LEU A 705 -23.95 5.23 4.58
N ARG A 706 -24.06 4.06 5.24
CA ARG A 706 -24.43 3.95 6.67
C ARG A 706 -23.51 4.74 7.61
N GLY A 707 -22.23 4.83 7.26
CA GLY A 707 -21.22 5.60 7.99
C GLY A 707 -21.38 7.12 7.81
N LEU A 708 -21.95 7.58 6.69
CA LEU A 708 -22.10 9.00 6.41
C LEU A 708 -23.29 9.64 7.15
N PRO A 709 -23.18 10.92 7.56
CA PRO A 709 -24.29 11.64 8.18
C PRO A 709 -25.46 11.86 7.20
N ASP A 710 -26.65 12.09 7.76
CA ASP A 710 -27.84 12.47 6.98
C ASP A 710 -27.57 13.77 6.21
N ASN A 711 -28.10 13.87 4.99
CA ASN A 711 -27.97 15.04 4.12
C ASN A 711 -26.52 15.55 3.89
N SER A 712 -25.52 14.66 4.01
CA SER A 712 -24.10 15.00 3.87
C SER A 712 -23.55 14.93 2.44
N LEU A 713 -24.27 14.28 1.52
CA LEU A 713 -23.88 14.14 0.12
C LEU A 713 -24.79 14.96 -0.79
N THR A 714 -24.22 15.51 -1.86
CA THR A 714 -24.97 16.17 -2.93
C THR A 714 -25.10 15.29 -4.16
N LYS A 715 -24.12 14.39 -4.40
CA LYS A 715 -24.11 13.48 -5.54
C LYS A 715 -23.61 12.09 -5.16
N ILE A 716 -24.30 11.08 -5.66
CA ILE A 716 -23.92 9.66 -5.57
C ILE A 716 -23.81 9.11 -6.98
N ILE A 717 -22.62 8.66 -7.40
CA ILE A 717 -22.32 8.18 -8.76
C ILE A 717 -21.90 6.71 -8.66
N VAL A 718 -22.85 5.81 -8.91
CA VAL A 718 -22.68 4.36 -8.69
C VAL A 718 -22.39 3.57 -9.97
N MET A 719 -22.03 4.28 -11.05
CA MET A 719 -21.72 3.69 -12.36
C MET A 719 -22.80 2.68 -12.77
N ASP A 720 -22.40 1.47 -13.13
CA ASP A 720 -23.26 0.36 -13.56
C ASP A 720 -23.50 -0.69 -12.47
N SER A 721 -23.13 -0.42 -11.22
CA SER A 721 -23.31 -1.37 -10.12
C SER A 721 -24.78 -1.76 -9.89
N MET A 722 -25.73 -0.89 -10.24
CA MET A 722 -27.17 -1.18 -10.15
C MET A 722 -27.59 -2.36 -11.05
N ASP A 723 -26.88 -2.59 -12.16
CA ASP A 723 -27.13 -3.74 -13.05
C ASP A 723 -26.70 -5.08 -12.45
N TRP A 724 -26.01 -5.08 -11.30
CA TRP A 724 -25.39 -6.27 -10.72
C TRP A 724 -26.35 -7.00 -9.76
N PHE A 725 -27.38 -6.32 -9.27
CA PHE A 725 -28.35 -6.85 -8.31
C PHE A 725 -29.33 -7.83 -8.96
N ASP A 726 -29.88 -8.73 -8.15
CA ASP A 726 -30.94 -9.63 -8.60
C ASP A 726 -32.25 -8.83 -8.77
N PRO A 727 -33.02 -9.05 -9.87
CA PRO A 727 -34.28 -8.35 -10.09
C PRO A 727 -35.27 -8.55 -8.94
N ILE A 728 -35.83 -7.45 -8.45
CA ILE A 728 -36.86 -7.44 -7.40
C ILE A 728 -38.24 -7.24 -8.07
N PRO A 729 -39.24 -8.10 -7.78
CA PRO A 729 -40.61 -7.93 -8.26
C PRO A 729 -41.20 -6.55 -7.94
N THR A 730 -42.03 -6.04 -8.83
CA THR A 730 -42.59 -4.68 -8.74
C THR A 730 -43.63 -4.53 -7.64
N ASP A 731 -44.29 -5.63 -7.26
CA ASP A 731 -45.27 -5.73 -6.17
C ASP A 731 -44.64 -5.89 -4.79
N GLN A 732 -43.34 -6.19 -4.71
CA GLN A 732 -42.64 -6.35 -3.44
C GLN A 732 -42.41 -4.97 -2.78
N PRO A 733 -42.92 -4.73 -1.56
CA PRO A 733 -42.71 -3.46 -0.86
C PRO A 733 -41.23 -3.25 -0.49
N LEU A 734 -40.85 -2.00 -0.26
CA LEU A 734 -39.54 -1.70 0.31
C LEU A 734 -39.42 -2.27 1.74
N PRO A 735 -38.21 -2.67 2.17
CA PRO A 735 -37.96 -3.06 3.55
C PRO A 735 -38.34 -1.93 4.53
N PRO A 736 -38.92 -2.25 5.71
CA PRO A 736 -39.21 -1.25 6.73
C PRO A 736 -37.95 -0.50 7.16
N SER A 737 -38.06 0.77 7.54
CA SER A 737 -36.89 1.56 8.00
C SER A 737 -36.20 0.99 9.25
N SER A 738 -36.88 0.15 10.02
CA SER A 738 -36.34 -0.55 11.19
C SER A 738 -35.70 -1.90 10.85
N SER A 739 -35.77 -2.38 9.60
CA SER A 739 -35.23 -3.68 9.24
C SER A 739 -33.72 -3.61 9.06
N ILE A 740 -33.07 -4.65 9.55
CA ILE A 740 -31.63 -4.83 9.51
C ILE A 740 -31.29 -5.54 8.20
N ALA A 741 -30.40 -4.98 7.39
CA ALA A 741 -30.05 -5.62 6.12
C ALA A 741 -29.32 -6.95 6.36
N PRO A 742 -29.47 -7.93 5.45
CA PRO A 742 -29.04 -9.30 5.72
C PRO A 742 -27.53 -9.45 5.93
N ASP A 743 -26.68 -8.57 5.41
CA ASP A 743 -25.23 -8.55 5.65
C ASP A 743 -24.84 -8.55 7.14
N THR A 744 -25.68 -7.98 7.99
CA THR A 744 -25.44 -7.89 9.44
C THR A 744 -26.08 -9.03 10.25
N GLN A 745 -26.80 -9.95 9.60
CA GLN A 745 -27.43 -11.12 10.27
C GLN A 745 -26.44 -12.27 10.48
N ASP A 746 -25.35 -12.30 9.71
CA ASP A 746 -24.35 -13.36 9.74
C ASP A 746 -23.17 -13.06 10.67
N SER A 747 -22.69 -14.10 11.36
CA SER A 747 -21.54 -14.01 12.27
C SER A 747 -20.18 -14.00 11.58
N THR A 748 -20.12 -14.19 10.26
CA THR A 748 -18.86 -14.14 9.51
C THR A 748 -18.99 -13.35 8.20
N PRO A 749 -17.94 -12.61 7.79
CA PRO A 749 -17.91 -11.90 6.53
C PRO A 749 -18.30 -12.72 5.32
N GLU A 750 -17.87 -13.98 5.25
CA GLU A 750 -18.08 -14.82 4.06
C GLU A 750 -19.54 -15.22 3.84
N LYS A 751 -20.33 -15.33 4.93
CA LYS A 751 -21.76 -15.65 4.83
C LYS A 751 -22.56 -14.41 4.44
N ALA A 752 -22.25 -13.27 5.08
CA ALA A 752 -22.83 -11.98 4.76
C ALA A 752 -22.70 -11.58 3.28
N LEU A 753 -21.57 -11.94 2.63
CA LEU A 753 -21.35 -11.68 1.20
C LEU A 753 -22.40 -12.29 0.27
N VAL A 754 -22.99 -13.42 0.65
CA VAL A 754 -24.02 -14.10 -0.16
C VAL A 754 -25.23 -13.17 -0.34
N HIS A 755 -25.45 -12.27 0.61
CA HIS A 755 -26.60 -11.38 0.64
C HIS A 755 -26.42 -10.07 -0.11
N LEU A 756 -25.19 -9.68 -0.49
CA LEU A 756 -24.94 -8.37 -1.14
C LEU A 756 -25.78 -8.15 -2.41
N ARG A 757 -26.12 -9.21 -3.16
CA ARG A 757 -26.96 -9.12 -4.37
C ARG A 757 -28.43 -8.86 -4.10
N SER A 758 -28.86 -9.00 -2.85
CA SER A 758 -30.25 -8.81 -2.39
C SER A 758 -30.46 -7.49 -1.63
N GLU A 759 -29.44 -6.61 -1.60
CA GLU A 759 -29.44 -5.42 -0.74
C GLU A 759 -29.74 -4.10 -1.46
N LEU A 760 -30.16 -4.17 -2.72
CA LEU A 760 -30.43 -2.97 -3.54
C LEU A 760 -31.32 -1.96 -2.82
N ASP A 761 -32.45 -2.42 -2.26
CA ASP A 761 -33.40 -1.52 -1.61
C ASP A 761 -32.82 -0.83 -0.37
N TYR A 762 -32.00 -1.55 0.41
CA TYR A 762 -31.29 -0.98 1.56
C TYR A 762 -30.28 0.08 1.11
N GLU A 763 -29.56 -0.18 0.01
CA GLU A 763 -28.64 0.79 -0.56
C GLU A 763 -29.38 2.05 -1.03
N ILE A 764 -30.50 1.90 -1.74
CA ILE A 764 -31.35 3.02 -2.19
C ILE A 764 -31.89 3.83 -0.99
N GLN A 765 -32.35 3.18 0.07
CA GLN A 765 -32.82 3.86 1.29
C GLN A 765 -31.69 4.64 1.98
N GLU A 766 -30.49 4.07 2.06
CA GLU A 766 -29.33 4.77 2.62
C GLU A 766 -28.87 5.92 1.72
N MET A 767 -28.93 5.78 0.39
CA MET A 767 -28.72 6.89 -0.56
C MET A 767 -29.71 8.03 -0.28
N GLN A 768 -30.99 7.71 -0.06
CA GLN A 768 -32.03 8.68 0.24
C GLN A 768 -31.76 9.42 1.55
N ARG A 769 -31.32 8.71 2.59
CA ARG A 769 -30.96 9.30 3.89
C ARG A 769 -29.80 10.30 3.78
N VAL A 770 -28.71 9.90 3.13
CA VAL A 770 -27.48 10.71 3.11
C VAL A 770 -27.50 11.84 2.07
N LEU A 771 -28.33 11.75 1.03
CA LEU A 771 -28.46 12.84 0.06
C LEU A 771 -29.16 14.05 0.69
N SER A 772 -28.66 15.26 0.42
CA SER A 772 -29.41 16.50 0.70
C SER A 772 -30.64 16.59 -0.21
N VAL A 773 -31.66 17.36 0.18
CA VAL A 773 -32.78 17.69 -0.72
C VAL A 773 -32.24 18.35 -2.00
N GLY A 774 -32.71 17.92 -3.16
CA GLY A 774 -32.17 18.30 -4.48
C GLY A 774 -30.87 17.60 -4.87
N GLY A 775 -30.29 16.78 -3.99
CA GLY A 775 -29.18 15.90 -4.29
C GLY A 775 -29.60 14.76 -5.23
N ILE A 776 -28.62 14.20 -5.94
CA ILE A 776 -28.87 13.20 -6.99
C ILE A 776 -28.07 11.91 -6.79
N ALA A 777 -28.75 10.78 -6.98
CA ALA A 777 -28.12 9.49 -7.25
C ALA A 777 -28.12 9.23 -8.76
N VAL A 778 -27.01 8.72 -9.29
CA VAL A 778 -26.74 8.67 -10.73
C VAL A 778 -26.11 7.32 -11.08
N TRP A 779 -26.60 6.70 -12.14
CA TRP A 779 -26.10 5.42 -12.65
C TRP A 779 -26.18 5.37 -14.19
N ARG A 780 -25.38 4.49 -14.78
CA ARG A 780 -25.48 4.09 -16.18
C ARG A 780 -25.93 2.64 -16.24
N SER A 781 -26.69 2.26 -17.26
CA SER A 781 -27.20 0.89 -17.40
C SER A 781 -26.93 0.32 -18.79
N ALA A 782 -26.68 -0.99 -18.84
CA ALA A 782 -26.66 -1.76 -20.06
C ALA A 782 -28.06 -1.89 -20.70
N ALA A 783 -29.14 -1.70 -19.93
CA ALA A 783 -30.50 -1.57 -20.45
C ALA A 783 -30.85 -0.12 -20.79
N LYS A 784 -31.78 0.09 -21.73
CA LYS A 784 -32.35 1.41 -22.02
C LYS A 784 -33.28 1.89 -20.90
N ARG A 785 -34.04 0.97 -20.31
CA ARG A 785 -35.00 1.23 -19.22
C ARG A 785 -34.87 0.12 -18.15
N PRO A 786 -33.89 0.21 -17.24
CA PRO A 786 -33.65 -0.81 -16.23
C PRO A 786 -34.81 -0.95 -15.23
N TRP A 787 -35.02 -2.18 -14.74
CA TRP A 787 -36.11 -2.55 -13.81
C TRP A 787 -36.06 -1.79 -12.48
N TYR A 788 -34.86 -1.44 -12.00
CA TYR A 788 -34.66 -0.82 -10.70
C TYR A 788 -35.02 0.67 -10.64
N ILE A 789 -35.38 1.32 -11.77
CA ILE A 789 -35.97 2.68 -11.78
C ILE A 789 -37.14 2.77 -10.80
N GLN A 790 -38.01 1.75 -10.83
CA GLN A 790 -39.21 1.71 -9.99
C GLN A 790 -38.86 1.59 -8.50
N ARG A 791 -37.72 0.96 -8.15
CA ARG A 791 -37.26 0.87 -6.75
C ARG A 791 -36.86 2.24 -6.21
N PHE A 792 -36.18 3.06 -7.01
CA PHE A 792 -35.89 4.45 -6.67
C PHE A 792 -37.17 5.28 -6.53
N GLU A 793 -38.14 5.13 -7.42
CA GLU A 793 -39.44 5.83 -7.33
C GLU A 793 -40.21 5.44 -6.06
N LEU A 794 -40.23 4.15 -5.71
CA LEU A 794 -40.83 3.65 -4.46
C LEU A 794 -40.14 4.21 -3.21
N ALA A 795 -38.83 4.49 -3.28
CA ALA A 795 -38.07 5.10 -2.19
C ALA A 795 -38.26 6.62 -2.09
N GLY A 796 -39.13 7.19 -2.94
CA GLY A 796 -39.48 8.60 -2.93
C GLY A 796 -38.56 9.48 -3.79
N PHE A 797 -37.78 8.91 -4.71
CA PHE A 797 -37.00 9.71 -5.65
C PHE A 797 -37.82 10.13 -6.87
N LYS A 798 -37.49 11.30 -7.43
CA LYS A 798 -37.90 11.66 -8.79
C LYS A 798 -36.87 11.15 -9.79
N VAL A 799 -37.21 10.12 -10.55
CA VAL A 799 -36.30 9.49 -11.52
C VAL A 799 -36.52 10.04 -12.92
N GLN A 800 -35.45 10.33 -13.65
CA GLN A 800 -35.51 10.78 -15.04
C GLN A 800 -34.27 10.38 -15.83
N PRO A 801 -34.41 10.08 -17.13
CA PRO A 801 -33.26 9.79 -17.97
C PRO A 801 -32.49 11.08 -18.25
N ILE A 802 -31.17 11.01 -18.14
CA ILE A 802 -30.26 12.04 -18.64
C ILE A 802 -30.02 11.81 -20.14
N ASP A 803 -29.83 10.55 -20.54
CA ASP A 803 -29.63 10.15 -21.93
C ASP A 803 -30.02 8.70 -22.13
N ILE A 804 -30.55 8.36 -23.31
CA ILE A 804 -30.87 6.99 -23.70
C ILE A 804 -30.37 6.80 -25.12
N ARG A 805 -29.64 5.71 -25.36
CA ARG A 805 -29.11 5.34 -26.65
C ARG A 805 -30.24 5.00 -27.63
N GLU A 806 -30.59 5.98 -28.45
CA GLU A 806 -31.60 5.88 -29.50
C GLU A 806 -31.03 6.33 -30.85
N ASN A 807 -31.59 5.83 -31.95
CA ASN A 807 -31.27 6.26 -33.32
C ASN A 807 -29.78 6.19 -33.70
N GLY A 808 -29.02 5.28 -33.08
CA GLY A 808 -27.59 5.11 -33.34
C GLY A 808 -26.70 6.24 -32.78
N GLN A 809 -27.24 7.12 -31.95
CA GLN A 809 -26.48 8.18 -31.27
C GLN A 809 -25.75 7.61 -30.05
N ALA A 810 -24.56 8.13 -29.77
CA ALA A 810 -23.80 7.78 -28.58
C ALA A 810 -24.13 8.71 -27.42
N ILE A 811 -24.22 8.17 -26.20
CA ILE A 811 -24.52 8.96 -25.00
C ILE A 811 -23.30 9.71 -24.44
N ASP A 812 -22.10 9.23 -24.78
CA ASP A 812 -20.79 9.84 -24.50
C ASP A 812 -19.70 9.27 -25.43
N ARG A 813 -18.43 9.69 -25.25
CA ARG A 813 -17.30 9.23 -26.07
C ARG A 813 -16.95 7.75 -25.85
N VAL A 814 -17.44 7.13 -24.80
CA VAL A 814 -17.19 5.73 -24.47
C VAL A 814 -18.32 4.83 -24.99
N ASN A 815 -19.55 5.31 -24.90
CA ASN A 815 -20.78 4.67 -25.38
C ASN A 815 -20.95 3.22 -24.91
N MET A 816 -20.40 2.86 -23.75
CA MET A 816 -20.44 1.49 -23.26
C MET A 816 -21.86 1.09 -22.88
N TYR A 817 -22.64 2.02 -22.32
CA TYR A 817 -23.95 1.81 -21.72
C TYR A 817 -25.08 2.25 -22.65
N ALA A 818 -26.26 1.66 -22.47
CA ALA A 818 -27.44 1.97 -23.27
C ALA A 818 -28.25 3.15 -22.70
N SER A 819 -28.09 3.49 -21.42
CA SER A 819 -28.75 4.65 -20.82
C SER A 819 -27.98 5.25 -19.65
N PHE A 820 -28.31 6.50 -19.33
CA PHE A 820 -27.76 7.29 -18.23
C PHE A 820 -28.90 7.96 -17.48
N TRP A 821 -29.00 7.75 -16.18
CA TRP A 821 -30.16 8.14 -15.37
C TRP A 821 -29.77 8.90 -14.11
N LYS A 822 -30.72 9.70 -13.61
CA LYS A 822 -30.64 10.31 -12.27
C LYS A 822 -31.92 10.12 -11.48
N ALA A 823 -31.76 9.92 -10.18
CA ALA A 823 -32.80 9.96 -9.16
C ALA A 823 -32.54 11.16 -8.25
N GLU A 824 -33.46 12.11 -8.20
CA GLU A 824 -33.36 13.32 -7.39
C GLU A 824 -34.16 13.18 -6.09
N LYS A 825 -33.54 13.47 -4.95
CA LYS A 825 -34.21 13.48 -3.65
C LYS A 825 -35.13 14.69 -3.57
N VAL A 826 -36.43 14.46 -3.50
CA VAL A 826 -37.44 15.51 -3.31
C VAL A 826 -37.65 15.80 -1.81
N ALA A 827 -38.25 16.95 -1.50
CA ALA A 827 -38.49 17.42 -0.15
C ALA A 827 -39.59 16.64 0.59
#